data_AF-A0A517QW22-F1
#
_entry.id   AF-A0A517QW22-F1
#
_cell.length_a   1.000
_cell.length_b   1.000
_cell.length_c   1.000
_cell.angle_alpha   90.00
_cell.angle_beta   90.00
_cell.angle_gamma   90.00
#
_symmetry.space_group_name_H-M   'P 1'
#
loop_
_entity.id
_entity.type
_entity.pdbx_description
1 polymer ?
#
loop_
_entity_poly.entity_id
_entity_poly.type
_entity_poly.pdbx_seq_one_letter_code
_entity_poly.pdbx_strand_id
1 'polypeptide(L)'
;MIYHSDSKMKTPRFVTTIYGNRYLPFLETLLASLSHVYGQFDAIVLFDEVLPASIATLAKTFPSVVFEQYRLNAGTNPRIRIPMKLAAWAHAAESNQSRPHVFIDCDTIILDRIEKHLPADADVVYTWKAEKFPLNTGVMLTRDGEVAARVFADLLRRVEHICSDEDLIQEADDSYGAADQFALAQLLGHTNWNQSSELSVRGQNLTFAGLPCSILNETNCVPIRKGTAVVHLKGGWHPILLDNAPFSTNRPKRECTELYRLWQETSDHATTLLATTVCLSASETNIHRFRRLNFTFAERGILHSEMCLACSVSKSLEVDYVLESGRFLGQSTDVLAKFFSSEPVPVVSVELLHDDIARQAEERLAAHKNLKLLYGDAHRVLREQIALRPGKACSVLIDGPKGLEALTLLKTLMEEFEEVKVGFIHDMRQGTRQRSIASATWKRCFFSDDPDFLKSFAHLDNDCRPSCAETVTEHSWRPFRKGMQYIAAYGPTLGVFFRERELEFPRNQGPKSAIRRLINQATQIWPKPKEKPHKGHTTQCDNRLYAFPTVIDGKGSWEHQHFRPDRWRDDHKSFDEFLKLSLVLVPSRRAIFVHVPKTAGYSIHRGIIDRYASDAITAPNLPSPLDAAEWIDFFRFSVVRCPWDRMVSAFEYSRGMPGEFGRTFEEFVLEGAWDENGHARNKHWLPQHQHLFREDKTPLVDFIARFESLQEDWQVIADRLILPKKLPKLNQSQRHRELRHYYTDRLEEKVFAKYRLDAEYFGYSFPG
;
A
#
# COMPACT_ATOMS: atom_id res chain seq x y z
N MET A 1 38.69 -20.15 -14.11
CA MET A 1 38.62 -21.49 -14.73
C MET A 1 37.18 -21.96 -14.61
N ILE A 2 36.54 -22.19 -15.76
CA ILE A 2 35.18 -22.72 -15.84
C ILE A 2 35.35 -24.25 -15.78
N TYR A 3 35.02 -24.87 -14.64
CA TYR A 3 34.88 -26.31 -14.58
C TYR A 3 33.49 -26.67 -15.13
N HIS A 4 33.45 -27.05 -16.40
CA HIS A 4 32.40 -27.92 -16.91
C HIS A 4 32.67 -29.32 -16.37
N SER A 5 31.87 -29.77 -15.41
CA SER A 5 31.72 -31.20 -15.12
C SER A 5 30.28 -31.60 -15.45
N ASP A 6 30.12 -32.18 -16.64
CA ASP A 6 28.93 -32.89 -17.10
C ASP A 6 28.78 -34.22 -16.34
N SER A 7 28.39 -34.15 -15.06
CA SER A 7 27.61 -35.22 -14.47
C SER A 7 26.21 -34.67 -14.25
N LYS A 8 25.18 -35.34 -14.79
CA LYS A 8 23.78 -35.01 -14.50
C LYS A 8 23.53 -35.29 -13.01
N MET A 9 23.93 -34.38 -12.13
CA MET A 9 23.58 -34.44 -10.72
C MET A 9 22.05 -34.47 -10.64
N LYS A 10 21.53 -35.50 -9.97
CA LYS A 10 20.08 -35.67 -9.80
C LYS A 10 19.55 -34.46 -9.04
N THR A 11 18.45 -33.87 -9.53
CA THR A 11 17.76 -32.79 -8.81
C THR A 11 17.47 -33.24 -7.37
N PRO A 12 17.89 -32.46 -6.36
CA PRO A 12 17.68 -32.82 -4.98
C PRO A 12 16.20 -32.81 -4.62
N ARG A 13 15.84 -33.54 -3.56
CA ARG A 13 14.59 -33.37 -2.85
C ARG A 13 14.79 -32.41 -1.69
N PHE A 14 13.96 -31.37 -1.61
CA PHE A 14 13.97 -30.42 -0.51
C PHE A 14 13.08 -30.90 0.63
N VAL A 15 13.51 -30.67 1.86
CA VAL A 15 12.73 -30.95 3.07
C VAL A 15 12.77 -29.70 3.94
N THR A 16 11.60 -29.17 4.28
CA THR A 16 11.48 -28.03 5.18
C THR A 16 10.31 -28.20 6.15
N THR A 17 10.32 -27.40 7.20
CA THR A 17 9.31 -27.45 8.26
C THR A 17 8.77 -26.07 8.57
N ILE A 18 7.47 -25.97 8.85
CA ILE A 18 6.82 -24.73 9.29
C ILE A 18 5.93 -25.00 10.51
N TYR A 19 5.97 -24.09 11.49
CA TYR A 19 5.19 -24.21 12.73
C TYR A 19 4.39 -22.92 12.98
N GLY A 20 3.11 -22.93 12.62
CA GLY A 20 2.18 -21.82 12.80
C GLY A 20 2.13 -20.83 11.62
N ASN A 21 0.96 -20.23 11.41
CA ASN A 21 0.67 -19.35 10.28
C ASN A 21 1.56 -18.10 10.20
N ARG A 22 2.12 -17.67 11.35
CA ARG A 22 3.01 -16.50 11.43
C ARG A 22 4.18 -16.59 10.44
N TYR A 23 4.67 -17.80 10.15
CA TYR A 23 5.84 -18.02 9.31
C TYR A 23 5.48 -18.37 7.86
N LEU A 24 4.20 -18.30 7.46
CA LEU A 24 3.78 -18.53 6.08
C LEU A 24 4.56 -17.66 5.07
N PRO A 25 4.80 -16.35 5.31
CA PRO A 25 5.58 -15.55 4.36
C PRO A 25 6.96 -16.13 4.05
N PHE A 26 7.61 -16.79 5.03
CA PHE A 26 8.89 -17.45 4.81
C PHE A 26 8.76 -18.68 3.92
N LEU A 27 7.80 -19.56 4.21
CA LEU A 27 7.53 -20.73 3.37
C LEU A 27 7.13 -20.33 1.94
N GLU A 28 6.25 -19.35 1.79
CA GLU A 28 5.81 -18.80 0.50
C GLU A 28 7.03 -18.33 -0.32
N THR A 29 7.92 -17.57 0.31
CA THR A 29 9.14 -17.03 -0.31
C THR A 29 10.14 -18.14 -0.66
N LEU A 30 10.35 -19.12 0.22
CA LEU A 30 11.21 -20.27 -0.03
C LEU A 30 10.73 -21.05 -1.26
N LEU A 31 9.45 -21.43 -1.30
CA LEU A 31 8.90 -22.20 -2.42
C LEU A 31 8.92 -21.41 -3.74
N ALA A 32 8.68 -20.11 -3.70
CA ALA A 32 8.82 -19.25 -4.89
C ALA A 32 10.27 -19.19 -5.39
N SER A 33 11.24 -19.06 -4.48
CA SER A 33 12.67 -19.08 -4.84
C SER A 33 13.11 -20.42 -5.43
N LEU A 34 12.61 -21.54 -4.89
CA LEU A 34 12.84 -22.88 -5.44
C LEU A 34 12.25 -23.01 -6.84
N SER A 35 11.00 -22.57 -7.03
CA SER A 35 10.35 -22.57 -8.35
C SER A 35 11.12 -21.71 -9.36
N HIS A 36 11.67 -20.58 -8.93
CA HIS A 36 12.46 -19.69 -9.79
C HIS A 36 13.77 -20.35 -10.24
N VAL A 37 14.51 -20.98 -9.31
CA VAL A 37 15.83 -21.56 -9.59
C VAL A 37 15.75 -22.90 -10.32
N TYR A 38 14.78 -23.75 -9.99
CA TYR A 38 14.67 -25.11 -10.51
C TYR A 38 13.59 -25.27 -11.59
N GLY A 39 12.64 -24.34 -11.70
CA GLY A 39 11.43 -24.52 -12.50
C GLY A 39 10.53 -25.58 -11.85
N GLN A 40 10.73 -26.84 -12.21
CA GLN A 40 10.11 -27.98 -11.52
C GLN A 40 11.06 -28.52 -10.44
N PHE A 41 10.55 -28.63 -9.21
CA PHE A 41 11.30 -29.10 -8.05
C PHE A 41 10.48 -30.11 -7.23
N ASP A 42 11.15 -30.93 -6.44
CA ASP A 42 10.53 -31.91 -5.53
C ASP A 42 10.79 -31.48 -4.09
N ALA A 43 9.75 -31.28 -3.30
CA ALA A 43 9.88 -30.89 -1.91
C ALA A 43 8.85 -31.57 -1.00
N ILE A 44 9.22 -31.74 0.26
CA ILE A 44 8.34 -32.13 1.35
C ILE A 44 8.30 -30.98 2.36
N VAL A 45 7.10 -30.48 2.64
CA VAL A 45 6.83 -29.47 3.68
C VAL A 45 6.07 -30.15 4.80
N LEU A 46 6.73 -30.32 5.95
CA LEU A 46 6.05 -30.78 7.15
C LEU A 46 5.54 -29.58 7.94
N PHE A 47 4.28 -29.59 8.31
CA PHE A 47 3.65 -28.44 8.97
C PHE A 47 2.91 -28.80 10.25
N ASP A 48 2.94 -27.89 11.22
CA ASP A 48 2.08 -27.92 12.40
C ASP A 48 1.43 -26.55 12.63
N GLU A 49 0.22 -26.53 13.20
CA GLU A 49 -0.53 -25.31 13.55
C GLU A 49 -0.76 -24.31 12.38
N VAL A 50 -0.62 -24.77 11.13
CA VAL A 50 -0.94 -24.02 9.91
C VAL A 50 -2.39 -24.30 9.49
N LEU A 51 -3.08 -23.29 8.98
CA LEU A 51 -4.45 -23.41 8.54
C LEU A 51 -4.55 -24.29 7.28
N PRO A 52 -5.51 -25.25 7.21
CA PRO A 52 -5.67 -26.12 6.06
C PRO A 52 -5.88 -25.38 4.73
N ALA A 53 -6.55 -24.23 4.75
CA ALA A 53 -6.79 -23.42 3.55
C ALA A 53 -5.50 -22.84 2.95
N SER A 54 -4.56 -22.42 3.80
CA SER A 54 -3.26 -21.92 3.37
C SER A 54 -2.44 -23.03 2.71
N ILE A 55 -2.44 -24.23 3.32
CA ILE A 55 -1.82 -25.42 2.73
C ILE A 55 -2.48 -25.82 1.41
N ALA A 56 -3.81 -25.81 1.31
CA ALA A 56 -4.52 -26.12 0.07
C ALA A 56 -4.16 -25.16 -1.06
N THR A 57 -3.98 -23.87 -0.74
CA THR A 57 -3.56 -22.86 -1.72
C THR A 57 -2.12 -23.12 -2.17
N LEU A 58 -1.20 -23.34 -1.22
CA LEU A 58 0.19 -23.67 -1.51
C LEU A 58 0.33 -24.95 -2.34
N ALA A 59 -0.47 -25.99 -2.05
CA ALA A 59 -0.48 -27.24 -2.81
C ALA A 59 -0.97 -27.06 -4.24
N LYS A 60 -1.91 -26.13 -4.49
CA LYS A 60 -2.32 -25.77 -5.86
C LYS A 60 -1.25 -24.95 -6.58
N THR A 61 -0.61 -24.02 -5.89
CA THR A 61 0.45 -23.16 -6.46
C THR A 61 1.71 -23.96 -6.77
N PHE A 62 2.06 -24.92 -5.91
CA PHE A 62 3.25 -25.76 -6.01
C PHE A 62 2.86 -27.25 -6.05
N PRO A 63 2.31 -27.74 -7.18
CA PRO A 63 1.74 -29.09 -7.28
C PRO A 63 2.76 -30.22 -7.14
N SER A 64 4.05 -29.93 -7.27
CA SER A 64 5.14 -30.89 -7.08
C SER A 64 5.62 -31.00 -5.63
N VAL A 65 5.01 -30.24 -4.71
CA VAL A 65 5.35 -30.23 -3.28
C VAL A 65 4.38 -31.09 -2.49
N VAL A 66 4.91 -31.97 -1.66
CA VAL A 66 4.14 -32.77 -0.71
C VAL A 66 4.00 -32.00 0.58
N PHE A 67 2.76 -31.69 0.97
CA PHE A 67 2.44 -31.08 2.26
C PHE A 67 1.94 -32.13 3.23
N GLU A 68 2.62 -32.32 4.35
CA GLU A 68 2.30 -33.32 5.35
C GLU A 68 2.11 -32.68 6.73
N GLN A 69 0.99 -32.97 7.39
CA GLN A 69 0.77 -32.50 8.76
C GLN A 69 1.61 -33.34 9.71
N TYR A 70 2.51 -32.70 10.46
CA TYR A 70 3.38 -33.35 11.44
C TYR A 70 3.29 -32.64 12.78
N ARG A 71 2.63 -33.26 13.76
CA ARG A 71 2.48 -32.68 15.10
C ARG A 71 3.76 -32.86 15.91
N LEU A 72 4.39 -31.76 16.29
CA LEU A 72 5.53 -31.82 17.19
C LEU A 72 5.03 -32.14 18.61
N ASN A 73 5.41 -33.31 19.11
CA ASN A 73 5.23 -33.66 20.53
C ASN A 73 6.29 -32.98 21.40
N ALA A 74 6.36 -31.65 21.33
CA ALA A 74 7.24 -30.83 22.13
C ALA A 74 6.41 -29.77 22.86
N GLY A 75 6.74 -29.50 24.13
CA GLY A 75 6.07 -28.48 24.93
C GLY A 75 6.18 -27.07 24.32
N THR A 76 5.70 -26.05 25.04
CA THR A 76 5.72 -24.66 24.53
C THR A 76 7.07 -23.96 24.71
N ASN A 77 8.04 -24.57 25.41
CA ASN A 77 9.35 -23.99 25.63
C ASN A 77 10.14 -23.92 24.30
N PRO A 78 10.50 -22.73 23.78
CA PRO A 78 11.22 -22.59 22.52
C PRO A 78 12.58 -23.30 22.51
N ARG A 79 13.28 -23.37 23.66
CA ARG A 79 14.58 -24.05 23.82
C ARG A 79 14.50 -25.55 23.49
N ILE A 80 13.33 -26.15 23.74
CA ILE A 80 13.06 -27.56 23.46
C ILE A 80 12.38 -27.71 22.10
N ARG A 81 11.40 -26.86 21.79
CA ARG A 81 10.54 -27.02 20.60
C ARG A 81 11.28 -26.79 19.29
N ILE A 82 12.16 -25.78 19.22
CA ILE A 82 12.87 -25.42 17.97
C ILE A 82 13.80 -26.55 17.50
N PRO A 83 14.68 -27.12 18.35
CA PRO A 83 15.54 -28.25 17.96
C PRO A 83 14.78 -29.49 17.53
N MET A 84 13.57 -29.71 18.06
CA MET A 84 12.74 -30.88 17.72
C MET A 84 12.23 -30.87 16.27
N LYS A 85 12.50 -29.82 15.47
CA LYS A 85 12.34 -29.87 14.01
C LYS A 85 13.08 -31.05 13.36
N LEU A 86 14.17 -31.51 13.98
CA LEU A 86 14.91 -32.69 13.54
C LEU A 86 14.07 -33.98 13.57
N ALA A 87 13.04 -34.08 14.41
CA ALA A 87 12.11 -35.21 14.39
C ALA A 87 11.31 -35.24 13.09
N ALA A 88 10.87 -34.08 12.61
CA ALA A 88 10.19 -33.95 11.33
C ALA A 88 11.14 -34.23 10.14
N TRP A 89 12.40 -33.76 10.23
CA TRP A 89 13.41 -34.05 9.21
C TRP A 89 13.77 -35.55 9.16
N ALA A 90 13.88 -36.21 10.32
CA ALA A 90 14.07 -37.66 10.42
C ALA A 90 12.91 -38.42 9.76
N HIS A 91 11.67 -38.05 10.09
CA HIS A 91 10.46 -38.63 9.48
C HIS A 91 10.46 -38.51 7.96
N ALA A 92 10.76 -37.33 7.41
CA ALA A 92 10.82 -37.13 5.96
C ALA A 92 11.93 -37.95 5.27
N ALA A 93 13.05 -38.17 5.98
CA ALA A 93 14.18 -38.93 5.47
C ALA A 93 13.86 -40.43 5.29
N GLU A 94 12.94 -40.99 6.08
CA GLU A 94 12.52 -42.41 5.98
C GLU A 94 11.89 -42.78 4.63
N SER A 95 11.49 -41.79 3.81
CA SER A 95 11.06 -42.02 2.44
C SER A 95 12.14 -42.64 1.53
N ASN A 96 13.40 -42.70 1.98
CA ASN A 96 14.50 -43.54 1.49
C ASN A 96 14.70 -43.54 -0.04
N GLN A 97 14.78 -42.35 -0.64
CA GLN A 97 15.00 -42.22 -2.08
C GLN A 97 16.49 -42.10 -2.44
N SER A 98 16.90 -42.75 -3.53
CA SER A 98 18.27 -42.77 -4.06
C SER A 98 18.65 -41.50 -4.84
N ARG A 99 18.44 -40.34 -4.21
CA ARG A 99 18.79 -39.01 -4.73
C ARG A 99 19.19 -38.06 -3.59
N PRO A 100 19.97 -36.99 -3.86
CA PRO A 100 20.33 -36.03 -2.83
C PRO A 100 19.13 -35.43 -2.10
N HIS A 101 19.24 -35.26 -0.79
CA HIS A 101 18.26 -34.54 0.02
C HIS A 101 18.87 -33.25 0.57
N VAL A 102 18.07 -32.19 0.59
CA VAL A 102 18.43 -30.88 1.14
C VAL A 102 17.44 -30.54 2.24
N PHE A 103 17.92 -30.50 3.47
CA PHE A 103 17.15 -30.13 4.64
C PHE A 103 17.39 -28.67 4.95
N ILE A 104 16.33 -27.87 4.96
CA ILE A 104 16.44 -26.42 4.99
C ILE A 104 15.37 -25.76 5.86
N ASP A 105 15.76 -24.75 6.61
CA ASP A 105 14.83 -23.92 7.37
C ASP A 105 13.96 -23.06 6.43
N CYS A 106 12.71 -22.82 6.82
CA CYS A 106 11.75 -22.11 5.96
C CYS A 106 12.10 -20.64 5.71
N ASP A 107 12.93 -20.02 6.56
CA ASP A 107 13.38 -18.63 6.49
C ASP A 107 14.60 -18.42 5.58
N THR A 108 14.63 -19.15 4.47
CA THR A 108 15.72 -19.14 3.49
C THR A 108 15.22 -18.74 2.09
N ILE A 109 16.13 -18.18 1.30
CA ILE A 109 15.92 -17.85 -0.12
C ILE A 109 16.98 -18.58 -0.93
N ILE A 110 16.56 -19.32 -1.94
CA ILE A 110 17.43 -20.03 -2.87
C ILE A 110 17.81 -19.11 -4.03
N LEU A 111 19.12 -18.97 -4.28
CA LEU A 111 19.67 -18.12 -5.34
C LEU A 111 20.38 -18.90 -6.44
N ASP A 112 20.88 -20.10 -6.15
CA ASP A 112 21.50 -20.99 -7.13
C ASP A 112 21.26 -22.45 -6.75
N ARG A 113 21.53 -23.35 -7.69
CA ARG A 113 21.44 -24.80 -7.53
C ARG A 113 22.38 -25.30 -6.43
N ILE A 114 21.78 -25.75 -5.32
CA ILE A 114 22.48 -26.18 -4.11
C ILE A 114 23.33 -27.44 -4.34
N GLU A 115 22.92 -28.33 -5.25
CA GLU A 115 23.64 -29.58 -5.54
C GLU A 115 25.06 -29.34 -6.07
N LYS A 116 25.36 -28.15 -6.62
CA LYS A 116 26.72 -27.74 -7.02
C LYS A 116 27.72 -27.73 -5.85
N HIS A 117 27.21 -27.65 -4.63
CA HIS A 117 27.99 -27.60 -3.40
C HIS A 117 28.05 -28.96 -2.69
N LEU A 118 27.60 -30.05 -3.32
CA LEU A 118 27.77 -31.40 -2.81
C LEU A 118 29.06 -32.01 -3.40
N PRO A 119 30.14 -32.14 -2.62
CA PRO A 119 31.34 -32.85 -3.07
C PRO A 119 31.01 -34.31 -3.42
N ALA A 120 31.64 -34.85 -4.47
CA ALA A 120 31.35 -36.20 -4.95
C ALA A 120 31.70 -37.30 -3.92
N ASP A 121 32.60 -37.01 -2.99
CA ASP A 121 33.10 -37.87 -1.91
C ASP A 121 32.40 -37.63 -0.56
N ALA A 122 31.48 -36.66 -0.47
CA ALA A 122 30.77 -36.36 0.77
C ALA A 122 29.42 -37.11 0.85
N ASP A 123 29.17 -37.75 1.98
CA ASP A 123 27.86 -38.31 2.32
C ASP A 123 26.93 -37.25 2.92
N VAL A 124 27.51 -36.35 3.72
CA VAL A 124 26.79 -35.27 4.43
C VAL A 124 27.55 -33.96 4.26
N VAL A 125 26.84 -32.89 3.90
CA VAL A 125 27.37 -31.53 3.91
C VAL A 125 26.65 -30.73 4.97
N TYR A 126 27.44 -30.06 5.80
CA TYR A 126 26.97 -29.08 6.77
C TYR A 126 27.73 -27.77 6.57
N THR A 127 27.26 -26.72 7.22
CA THR A 127 27.86 -25.38 7.12
C THR A 127 28.53 -24.96 8.42
N TRP A 128 29.44 -23.99 8.40
CA TRP A 128 30.05 -23.45 9.63
C TRP A 128 30.37 -21.95 9.55
N LYS A 129 30.63 -21.33 10.70
CA LYS A 129 31.05 -19.93 10.86
C LYS A 129 32.41 -19.85 11.55
N ALA A 130 33.22 -18.84 11.22
CA ALA A 130 34.56 -18.72 11.83
C ALA A 130 34.48 -18.44 13.33
N GLU A 131 33.47 -17.68 13.75
CA GLU A 131 33.20 -17.31 15.13
C GLU A 131 32.52 -18.42 15.94
N LYS A 132 31.98 -19.46 15.30
CA LYS A 132 31.20 -20.50 15.98
C LYS A 132 31.16 -21.81 15.15
N PHE A 133 31.68 -22.90 15.73
CA PHE A 133 31.91 -24.16 15.04
C PHE A 133 31.65 -25.39 15.94
N PRO A 134 31.14 -26.51 15.39
CA PRO A 134 30.40 -26.62 14.13
C PRO A 134 28.98 -26.08 14.32
N LEU A 135 28.30 -25.76 13.21
CA LEU A 135 27.03 -25.03 13.30
C LEU A 135 26.01 -25.65 12.35
N ASN A 136 25.00 -26.33 12.91
CA ASN A 136 23.80 -26.58 12.12
C ASN A 136 23.13 -25.23 11.87
N THR A 137 23.42 -24.61 10.74
CA THR A 137 22.88 -23.29 10.42
C THR A 137 21.50 -23.36 9.81
N GLY A 138 20.86 -24.53 9.78
CA GLY A 138 19.57 -24.76 9.14
C GLY A 138 19.65 -25.12 7.66
N VAL A 139 20.83 -25.52 7.16
CA VAL A 139 21.01 -26.12 5.82
C VAL A 139 21.91 -27.34 5.96
N MET A 140 21.42 -28.52 5.56
CA MET A 140 22.18 -29.76 5.49
C MET A 140 21.86 -30.50 4.20
N LEU A 141 22.89 -31.04 3.54
CA LEU A 141 22.72 -31.88 2.36
C LEU A 141 23.14 -33.30 2.70
N THR A 142 22.47 -34.28 2.13
CA THR A 142 22.89 -35.68 2.18
C THR A 142 22.91 -36.26 0.77
N ARG A 143 23.80 -37.23 0.54
CA ARG A 143 23.91 -37.94 -0.74
C ARG A 143 22.59 -38.61 -1.15
N ASP A 144 21.89 -39.18 -0.17
CA ASP A 144 20.62 -39.87 -0.36
C ASP A 144 19.77 -39.88 0.91
N GLY A 145 18.54 -40.42 0.79
CA GLY A 145 17.59 -40.52 1.90
C GLY A 145 18.01 -41.53 2.97
N GLU A 146 18.76 -42.59 2.61
CA GLU A 146 19.24 -43.57 3.59
C GLU A 146 20.28 -42.94 4.52
N VAL A 147 21.24 -42.20 3.95
CA VAL A 147 22.20 -41.41 4.72
C VAL A 147 21.48 -40.40 5.61
N ALA A 148 20.48 -39.69 5.08
CA ALA A 148 19.69 -38.76 5.88
C ALA A 148 19.01 -39.43 7.07
N ALA A 149 18.31 -40.55 6.85
CA ALA A 149 17.58 -41.25 7.90
C ALA A 149 18.52 -41.68 9.04
N ARG A 150 19.70 -42.19 8.70
CA ARG A 150 20.71 -42.60 9.69
C ARG A 150 21.24 -41.43 10.50
N VAL A 151 21.59 -40.33 9.83
CA VAL A 151 22.17 -39.14 10.47
C VAL A 151 21.13 -38.45 11.37
N PHE A 152 19.92 -38.23 10.88
CA PHE A 152 18.88 -37.59 11.68
C PHE A 152 18.38 -38.46 12.82
N ALA A 153 18.36 -39.79 12.70
CA ALA A 153 18.08 -40.67 13.82
C ALA A 153 19.17 -40.60 14.92
N ASP A 154 20.43 -40.35 14.57
CA ASP A 154 21.50 -40.14 15.55
C ASP A 154 21.40 -38.76 16.21
N LEU A 155 21.19 -37.71 15.41
CA LEU A 155 21.05 -36.33 15.90
C LEU A 155 19.81 -36.16 16.77
N LEU A 156 18.67 -36.74 16.40
CA LEU A 156 17.44 -36.65 17.18
C LEU A 156 17.64 -37.24 18.58
N ARG A 157 18.23 -38.43 18.68
CA ARG A 157 18.54 -39.07 19.97
C ARG A 157 19.44 -38.18 20.86
N ARG A 158 20.38 -37.45 20.27
CA ARG A 158 21.25 -36.51 21.00
C ARG A 158 20.48 -35.27 21.45
N VAL A 159 19.65 -34.70 20.58
CA VAL A 159 18.79 -33.56 20.92
C VAL A 159 17.81 -33.93 22.03
N GLU A 160 17.18 -35.10 21.98
CA GLU A 160 16.30 -35.57 23.05
C GLU A 160 17.02 -35.69 24.38
N HIS A 161 18.26 -36.19 24.39
CA HIS A 161 19.08 -36.24 25.59
C HIS A 161 19.43 -34.84 26.12
N ILE A 162 19.89 -33.93 25.26
CA ILE A 162 20.21 -32.54 25.63
C ILE A 162 18.96 -31.86 26.18
N CYS A 163 17.81 -31.96 25.49
CA CYS A 163 16.56 -31.35 25.90
C CYS A 163 15.94 -31.97 27.17
N SER A 164 16.46 -33.10 27.65
CA SER A 164 16.01 -33.74 28.90
C SER A 164 16.77 -33.26 30.15
N ASP A 165 17.83 -32.47 29.96
CA ASP A 165 18.73 -32.01 31.02
C ASP A 165 18.94 -30.49 30.91
N GLU A 166 18.51 -29.74 31.94
CA GLU A 166 18.60 -28.27 31.95
C GLU A 166 20.04 -27.75 31.90
N ASP A 167 21.00 -28.47 32.49
CA ASP A 167 22.41 -28.06 32.46
C ASP A 167 22.96 -28.19 31.03
N LEU A 168 22.57 -29.25 30.31
CA LEU A 168 22.94 -29.44 28.91
C LEU A 168 22.22 -28.45 27.98
N ILE A 169 20.96 -28.08 28.25
CA ILE A 169 20.27 -27.02 27.50
C ILE A 169 21.01 -25.69 27.69
N GLN A 170 21.40 -25.37 28.92
CA GLN A 170 22.10 -24.13 29.22
C GLN A 170 23.49 -24.10 28.56
N GLU A 171 24.25 -25.20 28.62
CA GLU A 171 25.51 -25.34 27.88
C GLU A 171 25.32 -25.20 26.37
N ALA A 172 24.27 -25.84 25.83
CA ALA A 172 23.92 -25.75 24.43
C ALA A 172 23.68 -24.31 24.01
N ASP A 173 22.91 -23.53 24.78
CA ASP A 173 22.64 -22.12 24.49
C ASP A 173 23.91 -21.26 24.58
N ASP A 174 24.69 -21.41 25.64
CA ASP A 174 25.86 -20.57 25.92
C ASP A 174 27.00 -20.82 24.91
N SER A 175 27.25 -22.09 24.58
CA SER A 175 28.40 -22.48 23.74
C SER A 175 28.04 -22.69 22.28
N TYR A 176 26.84 -23.22 22.00
CA TYR A 176 26.44 -23.67 20.66
C TYR A 176 25.18 -22.96 20.14
N GLY A 177 24.46 -22.20 20.96
CA GLY A 177 23.28 -21.41 20.62
C GLY A 177 21.97 -22.17 20.51
N ALA A 178 21.99 -23.50 20.45
CA ALA A 178 20.81 -24.36 20.47
C ALA A 178 21.20 -25.84 20.61
N ALA A 179 20.26 -26.68 21.07
CA ALA A 179 20.48 -28.11 21.28
C ALA A 179 20.81 -28.89 19.99
N ASP A 180 20.23 -28.52 18.84
CA ASP A 180 20.52 -29.15 17.55
C ASP A 180 21.94 -28.87 17.05
N GLN A 181 22.45 -27.67 17.30
CA GLN A 181 23.84 -27.29 17.02
C GLN A 181 24.80 -28.04 17.95
N PHE A 182 24.47 -28.16 19.24
CA PHE A 182 25.27 -28.93 20.20
C PHE A 182 25.31 -30.42 19.85
N ALA A 183 24.16 -31.00 19.46
CA ALA A 183 24.08 -32.40 19.02
C ALA A 183 24.98 -32.69 17.80
N LEU A 184 25.02 -31.77 16.82
CA LEU A 184 25.93 -31.89 15.67
C LEU A 184 27.40 -31.78 16.11
N ALA A 185 27.72 -30.89 17.06
CA ALA A 185 29.07 -30.78 17.59
C ALA A 185 29.53 -32.06 18.30
N GLN A 186 28.65 -32.68 19.11
CA GLN A 186 28.92 -33.97 19.74
C GLN A 186 29.10 -35.10 18.72
N LEU A 187 28.39 -35.06 17.58
CA LEU A 187 28.55 -36.04 16.51
C LEU A 187 29.91 -35.88 15.80
N LEU A 188 30.31 -34.63 15.54
CA LEU A 188 31.56 -34.29 14.86
C LEU A 188 32.80 -34.32 15.78
N GLY A 189 32.64 -34.58 17.08
CA GLY A 189 33.73 -34.68 18.04
C GLY A 189 34.33 -33.32 18.46
N HIS A 190 33.60 -32.21 18.34
CA HIS A 190 34.03 -30.86 18.74
C HIS A 190 35.29 -30.32 18.04
N THR A 191 35.75 -30.94 16.95
CA THR A 191 37.01 -30.57 16.29
C THR A 191 36.83 -29.71 15.03
N ASN A 192 37.60 -28.64 14.92
CA ASN A 192 37.54 -27.62 13.87
C ASN A 192 38.18 -28.10 12.55
N TRP A 193 37.51 -28.97 11.80
CA TRP A 193 38.00 -29.41 10.49
C TRP A 193 37.33 -28.63 9.37
N ASN A 194 38.11 -27.77 8.73
CA ASN A 194 37.85 -27.22 7.40
C ASN A 194 38.01 -28.28 6.28
N GLN A 195 37.85 -29.57 6.62
CA GLN A 195 38.10 -30.74 5.79
C GLN A 195 37.03 -31.80 6.02
N SER A 196 36.87 -32.69 5.04
CA SER A 196 36.01 -33.87 5.15
C SER A 196 36.50 -34.79 6.27
N SER A 197 35.58 -35.31 7.09
CA SER A 197 35.86 -36.24 8.19
C SER A 197 35.06 -37.51 8.02
N GLU A 198 35.69 -38.67 8.14
CA GLU A 198 35.00 -39.97 8.18
C GLU A 198 34.55 -40.28 9.62
N LEU A 199 33.26 -40.52 9.80
CA LEU A 199 32.65 -40.80 11.11
C LEU A 199 31.77 -42.04 11.02
N SER A 200 31.84 -42.90 12.05
CA SER A 200 30.93 -44.03 12.17
C SER A 200 29.60 -43.59 12.79
N VAL A 201 28.54 -43.58 11.99
CA VAL A 201 27.19 -43.20 12.42
C VAL A 201 26.30 -44.43 12.32
N ARG A 202 25.82 -44.91 13.47
CA ARG A 202 24.95 -46.09 13.58
C ARG A 202 25.48 -47.31 12.80
N GLY A 203 26.80 -47.53 12.84
CA GLY A 203 27.48 -48.69 12.23
C GLY A 203 27.91 -48.52 10.77
N GLN A 204 27.72 -47.34 10.17
CA GLN A 204 28.18 -47.03 8.81
C GLN A 204 29.21 -45.89 8.86
N ASN A 205 30.31 -46.04 8.12
CA ASN A 205 31.27 -44.95 7.95
C ASN A 205 30.73 -43.98 6.90
N LEU A 206 30.61 -42.71 7.29
CA LEU A 206 30.09 -41.63 6.47
C LEU A 206 31.09 -40.47 6.43
N THR A 207 31.25 -39.87 5.26
CA THR A 207 32.10 -38.68 5.05
C THR A 207 31.29 -37.41 5.25
N PHE A 208 31.65 -36.62 6.27
CA PHE A 208 31.06 -35.32 6.57
C PHE A 208 31.96 -34.19 6.04
N ALA A 209 31.45 -33.34 5.18
CA ALA A 209 32.14 -32.17 4.66
C ALA A 209 31.55 -30.87 5.20
N GLY A 210 32.40 -29.99 5.76
CA GLY A 210 32.00 -28.68 6.27
C GLY A 210 32.27 -27.56 5.27
N LEU A 211 31.23 -26.79 4.90
CA LEU A 211 31.35 -25.60 4.04
C LEU A 211 31.18 -24.28 4.82
N PRO A 212 31.92 -23.21 4.49
CA PRO A 212 31.65 -21.90 5.06
C PRO A 212 30.23 -21.41 4.74
N CYS A 213 29.57 -20.77 5.71
CA CYS A 213 28.28 -20.10 5.51
C CYS A 213 28.32 -19.11 4.33
N SER A 214 29.43 -18.39 4.16
CA SER A 214 29.60 -17.41 3.07
C SER A 214 29.61 -18.00 1.66
N ILE A 215 29.53 -19.32 1.51
CA ILE A 215 29.44 -20.02 0.22
C ILE A 215 28.04 -20.62 0.05
N LEU A 216 27.62 -21.44 1.02
CA LEU A 216 26.38 -22.22 0.89
C LEU A 216 25.17 -21.55 1.58
N ASN A 217 25.36 -20.94 2.75
CA ASN A 217 24.25 -20.45 3.59
C ASN A 217 24.58 -19.10 4.25
N GLU A 218 24.52 -18.01 3.47
CA GLU A 218 24.88 -16.68 3.96
C GLU A 218 23.84 -16.19 4.96
N THR A 219 24.29 -15.80 6.15
CA THR A 219 23.43 -15.41 7.28
C THR A 219 23.74 -14.01 7.79
N ASN A 220 24.81 -13.39 7.31
CA ASN A 220 25.25 -12.06 7.68
C ASN A 220 24.66 -11.01 6.73
N CYS A 221 24.56 -9.76 7.19
CA CYS A 221 24.18 -8.65 6.32
C CYS A 221 25.40 -8.20 5.51
N VAL A 222 25.76 -8.98 4.50
CA VAL A 222 26.86 -8.69 3.60
C VAL A 222 26.35 -8.70 2.16
N PRO A 223 27.03 -7.98 1.24
CA PRO A 223 26.66 -8.03 -0.17
C PRO A 223 26.63 -9.45 -0.72
N ILE A 224 25.63 -9.79 -1.53
CA ILE A 224 25.44 -11.15 -2.04
C ILE A 224 26.55 -11.42 -3.05
N ARG A 225 27.38 -12.41 -2.76
CA ARG A 225 28.52 -12.76 -3.61
C ARG A 225 28.08 -13.65 -4.75
N LYS A 226 28.75 -13.52 -5.90
CA LYS A 226 28.58 -14.46 -7.02
C LYS A 226 28.87 -15.89 -6.55
N GLY A 227 27.89 -16.78 -6.69
CA GLY A 227 27.97 -18.17 -6.24
C GLY A 227 27.41 -18.42 -4.83
N THR A 228 26.79 -17.44 -4.18
CA THR A 228 25.98 -17.67 -2.97
C THR A 228 24.74 -18.47 -3.35
N ALA A 229 24.58 -19.68 -2.80
CA ALA A 229 23.43 -20.53 -3.13
C ALA A 229 22.20 -20.27 -2.25
N VAL A 230 22.39 -19.96 -0.97
CA VAL A 230 21.30 -19.71 -0.02
C VAL A 230 21.58 -18.43 0.77
N VAL A 231 20.55 -17.60 0.91
CA VAL A 231 20.48 -16.53 1.89
C VAL A 231 19.52 -16.94 2.99
N HIS A 232 19.94 -16.80 4.25
CA HIS A 232 19.19 -17.28 5.40
C HIS A 232 18.89 -16.14 6.37
N LEU A 233 17.60 -15.80 6.45
CA LEU A 233 17.03 -14.66 7.14
C LEU A 233 16.65 -15.01 8.59
N LYS A 234 17.61 -15.55 9.34
CA LYS A 234 17.39 -16.00 10.73
C LYS A 234 17.56 -14.93 11.79
N GLY A 235 16.98 -15.23 12.96
CA GLY A 235 17.18 -14.49 14.21
C GLY A 235 16.61 -13.09 14.13
N GLY A 236 17.47 -12.06 14.23
CA GLY A 236 17.08 -10.65 14.22
C GLY A 236 16.37 -10.17 12.95
N TRP A 237 16.26 -10.99 11.92
CA TRP A 237 15.44 -10.72 10.73
C TRP A 237 13.94 -10.92 10.96
N HIS A 238 13.51 -11.91 11.77
CA HIS A 238 12.09 -12.20 11.92
C HIS A 238 11.27 -10.99 12.38
N PRO A 239 11.69 -10.20 13.40
CA PRO A 239 10.96 -9.00 13.79
C PRO A 239 10.96 -7.92 12.69
N ILE A 240 12.06 -7.77 11.95
CA ILE A 240 12.17 -6.77 10.87
C ILE A 240 11.21 -7.12 9.73
N LEU A 241 11.16 -8.39 9.33
CA LEU A 241 10.43 -8.85 8.15
C LEU A 241 8.94 -9.13 8.42
N LEU A 242 8.60 -9.62 9.61
CA LEU A 242 7.22 -10.00 9.96
C LEU A 242 6.49 -8.92 10.75
N ASP A 243 7.20 -8.16 11.59
CA ASP A 243 6.59 -7.17 12.51
C ASP A 243 6.90 -5.71 12.12
N ASN A 244 7.60 -5.49 11.00
CA ASN A 244 8.12 -4.18 10.58
C ASN A 244 8.97 -3.49 11.67
N ALA A 245 9.67 -4.26 12.50
CA ALA A 245 10.56 -3.72 13.52
C ALA A 245 11.72 -2.93 12.88
N PRO A 246 12.25 -1.90 13.56
CA PRO A 246 13.43 -1.20 13.08
C PRO A 246 14.64 -2.13 13.01
N PHE A 247 15.55 -1.82 12.09
CA PHE A 247 16.87 -2.46 11.99
C PHE A 247 17.63 -2.33 13.32
N SER A 248 18.41 -3.35 13.68
CA SER A 248 19.12 -3.44 14.97
C SER A 248 20.62 -3.20 14.80
N THR A 249 21.37 -3.12 15.91
CA THR A 249 22.83 -3.03 15.89
C THR A 249 23.47 -4.25 15.22
N ASN A 250 22.90 -5.45 15.41
CA ASN A 250 23.35 -6.70 14.76
C ASN A 250 22.85 -6.83 13.31
N ARG A 251 21.93 -5.97 12.89
CA ARG A 251 21.33 -5.92 11.55
C ARG A 251 21.24 -4.47 11.09
N PRO A 252 22.36 -3.77 10.83
CA PRO A 252 22.32 -2.36 10.48
C PRO A 252 21.74 -2.15 9.08
N LYS A 253 20.80 -1.20 8.94
CA LYS A 253 20.04 -0.96 7.69
C LYS A 253 20.93 -0.84 6.45
N ARG A 254 22.03 -0.10 6.56
CA ARG A 254 22.96 0.16 5.45
C ARG A 254 23.57 -1.13 4.89
N GLU A 255 23.89 -2.10 5.75
CA GLU A 255 24.52 -3.36 5.35
C GLU A 255 23.49 -4.39 4.93
N CYS A 256 22.31 -4.37 5.55
CA CYS A 256 21.22 -5.31 5.26
C CYS A 256 20.35 -4.92 4.06
N THR A 257 20.59 -3.76 3.41
CA THR A 257 19.70 -3.22 2.36
C THR A 257 19.51 -4.18 1.19
N GLU A 258 20.57 -4.86 0.76
CA GLU A 258 20.51 -5.80 -0.36
C GLU A 258 19.67 -7.05 -0.03
N LEU A 259 19.90 -7.67 1.13
CA LEU A 259 19.14 -8.84 1.59
C LEU A 259 17.67 -8.49 1.86
N TYR A 260 17.40 -7.29 2.41
CA TYR A 260 16.03 -6.82 2.63
C TYR A 260 15.29 -6.64 1.31
N ARG A 261 15.94 -6.05 0.30
CA ARG A 261 15.37 -5.92 -1.05
C ARG A 261 15.12 -7.30 -1.68
N LEU A 262 16.08 -8.21 -1.60
CA LEU A 262 15.92 -9.59 -2.10
C LEU A 262 14.68 -10.27 -1.48
N TRP A 263 14.52 -10.15 -0.16
CA TRP A 263 13.33 -10.66 0.53
C TRP A 263 12.05 -10.02 0.00
N GLN A 264 12.00 -8.69 -0.12
CA GLN A 264 10.81 -7.99 -0.62
C GLN A 264 10.44 -8.46 -2.02
N GLU A 265 11.39 -8.48 -2.95
CA GLU A 265 11.17 -8.88 -4.35
C GLU A 265 10.70 -10.35 -4.44
N THR A 266 11.33 -11.25 -3.69
CA THR A 266 10.97 -12.68 -3.71
C THR A 266 9.63 -12.94 -3.03
N SER A 267 9.36 -12.24 -1.91
CA SER A 267 8.08 -12.32 -1.20
C SER A 267 6.94 -11.76 -2.05
N ASP A 268 7.14 -10.64 -2.75
CA ASP A 268 6.14 -10.04 -3.63
C ASP A 268 5.85 -10.93 -4.85
N HIS A 269 6.88 -11.63 -5.36
CA HIS A 269 6.70 -12.65 -6.38
C HIS A 269 5.87 -13.84 -5.86
N ALA A 270 6.17 -14.34 -4.65
CA ALA A 270 5.44 -15.43 -4.03
C ALA A 270 3.95 -15.09 -3.83
N THR A 271 3.65 -13.89 -3.33
CA THR A 271 2.27 -13.44 -3.12
C THR A 271 1.51 -13.25 -4.43
N THR A 272 2.20 -12.83 -5.50
CA THR A 272 1.63 -12.76 -6.85
C THR A 272 1.25 -14.15 -7.36
N LEU A 273 2.14 -15.15 -7.24
CA LEU A 273 1.86 -16.53 -7.66
C LEU A 273 0.65 -17.13 -6.94
N LEU A 274 0.54 -16.89 -5.63
CA LEU A 274 -0.60 -17.32 -4.83
C LEU A 274 -1.90 -16.66 -5.29
N ALA A 275 -1.90 -15.33 -5.46
CA ALA A 275 -3.07 -14.58 -5.91
C ALA A 275 -3.54 -15.06 -7.30
N THR A 276 -2.61 -15.27 -8.23
CA THR A 276 -2.90 -15.84 -9.56
C THR A 276 -3.52 -17.23 -9.44
N THR A 277 -2.96 -18.11 -8.61
CA THR A 277 -3.49 -19.47 -8.42
C THR A 277 -4.93 -19.46 -7.90
N VAL A 278 -5.22 -18.59 -6.91
CA VAL A 278 -6.58 -18.44 -6.36
C VAL A 278 -7.55 -17.96 -7.43
N CYS A 279 -7.19 -16.92 -8.17
CA CYS A 279 -8.02 -16.34 -9.22
C CYS A 279 -8.32 -17.35 -10.35
N LEU A 280 -7.31 -18.06 -10.84
CA LEU A 280 -7.46 -19.09 -11.88
C LEU A 280 -8.32 -20.25 -11.37
N SER A 281 -7.94 -20.87 -10.25
CA SER A 281 -8.64 -22.05 -9.71
C SER A 281 -10.10 -21.74 -9.36
N ALA A 282 -10.38 -20.57 -8.79
CA ALA A 282 -11.73 -20.12 -8.51
C ALA A 282 -12.56 -20.02 -9.80
N SER A 283 -12.00 -19.36 -10.82
CA SER A 283 -12.65 -19.13 -12.10
C SER A 283 -12.90 -20.43 -12.86
N GLU A 284 -11.93 -21.34 -12.89
CA GLU A 284 -12.07 -22.68 -13.49
C GLU A 284 -13.19 -23.47 -12.82
N THR A 285 -13.25 -23.45 -11.50
CA THR A 285 -14.26 -24.18 -10.72
C THR A 285 -15.68 -23.68 -11.04
N ASN A 286 -15.85 -22.39 -11.31
CA ASN A 286 -17.16 -21.75 -11.40
C ASN A 286 -17.57 -21.33 -12.83
N ILE A 287 -16.72 -21.52 -13.84
CA ILE A 287 -17.01 -21.10 -15.22
C ILE A 287 -18.29 -21.71 -15.78
N HIS A 288 -18.56 -22.99 -15.47
CA HIS A 288 -19.77 -23.67 -15.96
C HIS A 288 -21.05 -23.11 -15.33
N ARG A 289 -20.99 -22.67 -14.07
CA ARG A 289 -22.09 -21.97 -13.40
C ARG A 289 -22.29 -20.61 -14.03
N PHE A 290 -21.21 -19.86 -14.24
CA PHE A 290 -21.26 -18.52 -14.83
C PHE A 290 -21.85 -18.53 -16.25
N ARG A 291 -21.44 -19.47 -17.11
CA ARG A 291 -21.95 -19.60 -18.48
C ARG A 291 -23.44 -19.95 -18.59
N ARG A 292 -24.06 -20.48 -17.53
CA ARG A 292 -25.50 -20.77 -17.51
C ARG A 292 -26.35 -19.56 -17.15
N LEU A 293 -25.72 -18.46 -16.72
CA LEU A 293 -26.44 -17.24 -16.44
C LEU A 293 -26.88 -16.60 -17.75
N ASN A 294 -28.17 -16.28 -17.86
CA ASN A 294 -28.70 -15.56 -19.01
C ASN A 294 -28.59 -14.05 -18.76
N PHE A 295 -27.62 -13.37 -19.37
CA PHE A 295 -27.44 -11.92 -19.29
C PHE A 295 -26.78 -11.39 -20.57
N THR A 296 -26.86 -10.08 -20.79
CA THR A 296 -26.27 -9.42 -21.95
C THR A 296 -25.30 -8.34 -21.51
N PHE A 297 -24.24 -8.15 -22.31
CA PHE A 297 -23.34 -7.03 -22.15
C PHE A 297 -24.09 -5.71 -22.47
N ALA A 298 -23.85 -4.69 -21.67
CA ALA A 298 -24.35 -3.33 -21.77
C ALA A 298 -23.16 -2.39 -21.99
N GLU A 299 -23.39 -1.29 -22.72
CA GLU A 299 -22.34 -0.30 -22.96
C GLU A 299 -21.76 0.19 -21.62
N ARG A 300 -20.42 0.28 -21.53
CA ARG A 300 -19.65 0.63 -20.32
C ARG A 300 -19.74 -0.37 -19.16
N GLY A 301 -20.30 -1.57 -19.37
CA GLY A 301 -20.28 -2.62 -18.37
C GLY A 301 -18.91 -3.29 -18.20
N ILE A 302 -18.78 -4.05 -17.12
CA ILE A 302 -17.61 -4.90 -16.83
C ILE A 302 -17.61 -6.11 -17.77
N LEU A 303 -16.44 -6.53 -18.24
CA LEU A 303 -16.30 -7.67 -19.14
C LEU A 303 -16.80 -8.97 -18.51
N HIS A 304 -17.25 -9.93 -19.32
CA HIS A 304 -17.78 -11.21 -18.83
C HIS A 304 -16.71 -12.03 -18.11
N SER A 305 -15.47 -12.04 -18.63
CA SER A 305 -14.33 -12.71 -17.97
C SER A 305 -14.04 -12.11 -16.59
N GLU A 306 -14.10 -10.79 -16.47
CA GLU A 306 -13.90 -10.04 -15.23
C GLU A 306 -15.03 -10.27 -14.22
N MET A 307 -16.28 -10.29 -14.67
CA MET A 307 -17.41 -10.65 -13.82
C MET A 307 -17.36 -12.12 -13.38
N CYS A 308 -16.93 -13.03 -14.26
CA CYS A 308 -16.70 -14.43 -13.91
C CYS A 308 -15.66 -14.52 -12.79
N LEU A 309 -14.55 -13.81 -12.92
CA LEU A 309 -13.50 -13.74 -11.90
C LEU A 309 -14.03 -13.22 -10.57
N ALA A 310 -14.71 -12.06 -10.54
CA ALA A 310 -15.23 -11.45 -9.32
C ALA A 310 -16.22 -12.37 -8.58
N CYS A 311 -17.16 -12.97 -9.32
CA CYS A 311 -18.14 -13.92 -8.76
C CYS A 311 -17.46 -15.18 -8.21
N SER A 312 -16.53 -15.73 -9.00
CA SER A 312 -15.86 -16.99 -8.69
C SER A 312 -14.96 -16.89 -7.47
N VAL A 313 -14.17 -15.80 -7.37
CA VAL A 313 -13.31 -15.54 -6.22
C VAL A 313 -14.17 -15.27 -4.98
N SER A 314 -15.20 -14.43 -5.07
CA SER A 314 -16.11 -14.18 -3.95
C SER A 314 -16.73 -15.47 -3.41
N LYS A 315 -17.18 -16.37 -4.31
CA LYS A 315 -17.75 -17.66 -3.92
C LYS A 315 -16.71 -18.62 -3.33
N SER A 316 -15.52 -18.68 -3.91
CA SER A 316 -14.45 -19.56 -3.42
C SER A 316 -13.93 -19.12 -2.07
N LEU A 317 -14.09 -17.83 -1.75
CA LEU A 317 -13.82 -17.29 -0.42
C LEU A 317 -15.04 -17.33 0.52
N GLU A 318 -16.09 -18.08 0.17
CA GLU A 318 -17.26 -18.33 1.02
C GLU A 318 -17.86 -17.06 1.67
N VAL A 319 -17.93 -15.95 0.92
CA VAL A 319 -18.47 -14.70 1.45
C VAL A 319 -19.96 -14.85 1.80
N ASP A 320 -20.35 -14.26 2.94
CA ASP A 320 -21.74 -14.23 3.39
C ASP A 320 -22.60 -13.23 2.60
N TYR A 321 -22.00 -12.18 2.05
CA TYR A 321 -22.67 -11.16 1.22
C TYR A 321 -21.69 -10.44 0.29
N VAL A 322 -22.22 -9.82 -0.77
CA VAL A 322 -21.44 -9.04 -1.74
C VAL A 322 -21.87 -7.58 -1.69
N LEU A 323 -20.90 -6.68 -1.69
CA LEU A 323 -21.10 -5.25 -1.83
C LEU A 323 -20.59 -4.79 -3.19
N GLU A 324 -21.34 -3.89 -3.82
CA GLU A 324 -20.97 -3.25 -5.08
C GLU A 324 -21.14 -1.73 -4.95
N SER A 325 -20.23 -0.98 -5.57
CA SER A 325 -20.29 0.46 -5.70
C SER A 325 -20.15 0.89 -7.15
N GLY A 326 -21.12 1.64 -7.65
CA GLY A 326 -21.30 1.97 -9.06
C GLY A 326 -22.18 0.95 -9.78
N ARG A 327 -23.26 1.42 -10.40
CA ARG A 327 -24.27 0.59 -11.07
C ARG A 327 -24.73 1.22 -12.38
N PHE A 328 -23.82 1.38 -13.34
CA PHE A 328 -24.20 1.89 -14.65
C PHE A 328 -25.10 0.88 -15.39
N LEU A 329 -26.37 1.24 -15.62
CA LEU A 329 -27.42 0.40 -16.25
C LEU A 329 -27.64 -0.99 -15.61
N GLY A 330 -27.05 -1.26 -14.45
CA GLY A 330 -27.29 -2.49 -13.67
C GLY A 330 -26.70 -3.78 -14.21
N GLN A 331 -25.78 -3.79 -15.18
CA GLN A 331 -25.27 -5.04 -15.76
C GLN A 331 -24.48 -5.88 -14.73
N SER A 332 -23.47 -5.30 -14.09
CA SER A 332 -22.64 -6.01 -13.10
C SER A 332 -23.47 -6.51 -11.92
N THR A 333 -24.40 -5.68 -11.44
CA THR A 333 -25.35 -6.03 -10.38
C THR A 333 -26.26 -7.18 -10.76
N ASP A 334 -26.77 -7.21 -12.00
CA ASP A 334 -27.63 -8.29 -12.50
C ASP A 334 -26.86 -9.61 -12.54
N VAL A 335 -25.61 -9.59 -13.00
CA VAL A 335 -24.73 -10.76 -13.00
C VAL A 335 -24.46 -11.26 -11.59
N LEU A 336 -24.13 -10.37 -10.64
CA LEU A 336 -23.93 -10.72 -9.24
C LEU A 336 -25.19 -11.35 -8.64
N ALA A 337 -26.35 -10.70 -8.79
CA ALA A 337 -27.61 -11.18 -8.26
C ALA A 337 -27.98 -12.57 -8.82
N LYS A 338 -27.80 -12.79 -10.13
CA LYS A 338 -28.03 -14.09 -10.79
C LYS A 338 -27.06 -15.17 -10.32
N PHE A 339 -25.76 -14.87 -10.26
CA PHE A 339 -24.74 -15.83 -9.84
C PHE A 339 -24.99 -16.34 -8.42
N PHE A 340 -25.38 -15.45 -7.52
CA PHE A 340 -25.67 -15.71 -6.10
C PHE A 340 -27.15 -15.97 -5.81
N SER A 341 -27.97 -16.27 -6.82
CA SER A 341 -29.40 -16.55 -6.60
C SER A 341 -29.67 -17.94 -5.99
N SER A 342 -28.83 -18.94 -6.32
CA SER A 342 -29.01 -20.32 -5.88
C SER A 342 -28.42 -20.61 -4.49
N GLU A 343 -27.61 -19.71 -3.97
CA GLU A 343 -27.04 -19.73 -2.62
C GLU A 343 -27.32 -18.33 -2.09
N PRO A 344 -28.24 -18.13 -1.12
CA PRO A 344 -28.88 -16.83 -0.84
C PRO A 344 -27.94 -15.79 -0.18
N VAL A 345 -26.81 -15.54 -0.83
CA VAL A 345 -25.80 -14.53 -0.53
C VAL A 345 -26.39 -13.20 -0.98
N PRO A 346 -26.70 -12.27 -0.05
CA PRO A 346 -27.27 -10.99 -0.40
C PRO A 346 -26.26 -10.15 -1.20
N VAL A 347 -26.76 -9.45 -2.21
CA VAL A 347 -26.00 -8.44 -2.96
C VAL A 347 -26.52 -7.07 -2.54
N VAL A 348 -25.62 -6.16 -2.16
CA VAL A 348 -25.97 -4.76 -1.89
C VAL A 348 -25.22 -3.89 -2.89
N SER A 349 -25.96 -3.14 -3.70
CA SER A 349 -25.38 -2.26 -4.72
C SER A 349 -25.69 -0.80 -4.40
N VAL A 350 -24.64 0.03 -4.42
CA VAL A 350 -24.70 1.45 -4.07
C VAL A 350 -24.45 2.29 -5.32
N GLU A 351 -25.33 3.26 -5.58
CA GLU A 351 -25.14 4.28 -6.61
C GLU A 351 -25.15 5.68 -5.97
N LEU A 352 -24.36 6.61 -6.49
CA LEU A 352 -24.25 7.94 -5.88
C LEU A 352 -25.54 8.74 -6.03
N LEU A 353 -26.13 8.71 -7.23
CA LEU A 353 -27.28 9.54 -7.61
C LEU A 353 -28.46 8.70 -8.08
N HIS A 354 -29.67 9.20 -7.81
CA HIS A 354 -30.91 8.61 -8.30
C HIS A 354 -31.38 9.36 -9.56
N ASP A 355 -30.70 9.14 -10.67
CA ASP A 355 -31.03 9.74 -11.98
C ASP A 355 -31.81 8.77 -12.90
N ASP A 356 -31.99 9.14 -14.16
CA ASP A 356 -32.67 8.31 -15.17
C ASP A 356 -31.97 6.98 -15.44
N ILE A 357 -30.65 6.95 -15.37
CA ILE A 357 -29.85 5.73 -15.58
C ILE A 357 -30.07 4.80 -14.39
N ALA A 358 -30.08 5.34 -13.18
CA ALA A 358 -30.37 4.58 -11.97
C ALA A 358 -31.78 3.98 -12.01
N ARG A 359 -32.79 4.72 -12.49
CA ARG A 359 -34.17 4.20 -12.68
C ARG A 359 -34.22 3.03 -13.66
N GLN A 360 -33.55 3.16 -14.81
CA GLN A 360 -33.47 2.06 -15.79
C GLN A 360 -32.79 0.82 -15.19
N ALA A 361 -31.74 1.02 -14.39
CA ALA A 361 -31.10 -0.07 -13.68
C ALA A 361 -32.04 -0.72 -12.66
N GLU A 362 -32.84 0.04 -11.91
CA GLU A 362 -33.84 -0.51 -10.97
C GLU A 362 -34.90 -1.36 -11.67
N GLU A 363 -35.43 -0.92 -12.82
CA GLU A 363 -36.39 -1.68 -13.62
C GLU A 363 -35.81 -3.03 -14.05
N ARG A 364 -34.56 -3.05 -14.54
CA ARG A 364 -33.83 -4.28 -14.89
C ARG A 364 -33.68 -5.23 -13.71
N LEU A 365 -33.49 -4.68 -12.51
CA LEU A 365 -33.09 -5.41 -11.32
C LEU A 365 -34.25 -5.81 -10.40
N ALA A 366 -35.46 -5.31 -10.66
CA ALA A 366 -36.63 -5.46 -9.80
C ALA A 366 -37.03 -6.92 -9.49
N ALA A 367 -36.68 -7.87 -10.38
CA ALA A 367 -37.01 -9.28 -10.20
C ALA A 367 -36.12 -10.03 -9.18
N HIS A 368 -34.99 -9.43 -8.78
CA HIS A 368 -34.00 -10.09 -7.91
C HIS A 368 -34.35 -9.96 -6.44
N LYS A 369 -34.61 -11.09 -5.77
CA LYS A 369 -35.00 -11.12 -4.35
C LYS A 369 -33.82 -11.03 -3.38
N ASN A 370 -32.63 -11.38 -3.82
CA ASN A 370 -31.38 -11.34 -3.04
C ASN A 370 -30.65 -10.00 -3.16
N LEU A 371 -31.28 -8.97 -3.73
CA LEU A 371 -30.65 -7.70 -4.07
C LEU A 371 -31.21 -6.55 -3.23
N LYS A 372 -30.32 -5.70 -2.73
CA LYS A 372 -30.65 -4.44 -2.05
C LYS A 372 -29.98 -3.28 -2.77
N LEU A 373 -30.80 -2.35 -3.27
CA LEU A 373 -30.32 -1.14 -3.95
C LEU A 373 -30.30 0.02 -2.97
N LEU A 374 -29.17 0.73 -2.89
CA LEU A 374 -28.95 1.86 -2.01
C LEU A 374 -28.39 3.05 -2.78
N TYR A 375 -28.58 4.24 -2.21
CA TYR A 375 -28.10 5.50 -2.78
C TYR A 375 -27.23 6.28 -1.79
N GLY A 376 -26.20 6.94 -2.30
CA GLY A 376 -25.34 7.86 -1.57
C GLY A 376 -23.84 7.59 -1.72
N ASP A 377 -23.04 8.31 -0.94
CA ASP A 377 -21.58 8.21 -0.97
C ASP A 377 -21.10 6.80 -0.57
N ALA A 378 -20.38 6.15 -1.48
CA ALA A 378 -19.80 4.82 -1.29
C ALA A 378 -18.90 4.72 -0.05
N HIS A 379 -18.12 5.76 0.27
CA HIS A 379 -17.25 5.77 1.45
C HIS A 379 -18.05 5.63 2.74
N ARG A 380 -19.26 6.18 2.79
CA ARG A 380 -20.13 6.09 3.96
C ARG A 380 -20.98 4.82 3.91
N VAL A 381 -21.69 4.60 2.81
CA VAL A 381 -22.72 3.55 2.72
C VAL A 381 -22.11 2.16 2.82
N LEU A 382 -20.97 1.89 2.16
CA LEU A 382 -20.31 0.58 2.25
C LEU A 382 -19.87 0.27 3.69
N ARG A 383 -19.25 1.25 4.38
CA ARG A 383 -18.85 1.10 5.79
C ARG A 383 -20.04 0.78 6.68
N GLU A 384 -21.15 1.51 6.51
CA GLU A 384 -22.39 1.26 7.25
C GLU A 384 -22.91 -0.16 6.99
N GLN A 385 -22.91 -0.62 5.73
CA GLN A 385 -23.38 -1.97 5.40
C GLN A 385 -22.51 -3.08 6.00
N ILE A 386 -21.21 -2.88 6.11
CA ILE A 386 -20.30 -3.84 6.75
C ILE A 386 -20.51 -3.82 8.28
N ALA A 387 -20.57 -2.63 8.87
CA ALA A 387 -20.79 -2.46 10.32
C ALA A 387 -22.11 -3.08 10.82
N LEU A 388 -23.13 -3.18 9.96
CA LEU A 388 -24.40 -3.84 10.27
C LEU A 388 -24.30 -5.37 10.37
N ARG A 389 -23.21 -5.99 9.90
CA ARG A 389 -23.05 -7.45 9.80
C ARG A 389 -21.72 -7.90 10.40
N PRO A 390 -21.47 -7.65 11.71
CA PRO A 390 -20.20 -8.00 12.33
C PRO A 390 -19.93 -9.50 12.27
N GLY A 391 -18.71 -9.88 11.92
CA GLY A 391 -18.26 -11.26 11.79
C GLY A 391 -18.77 -11.99 10.54
N LYS A 392 -19.40 -11.29 9.59
CA LYS A 392 -19.87 -11.85 8.32
C LYS A 392 -18.94 -11.46 7.19
N ALA A 393 -18.37 -12.46 6.52
CA ALA A 393 -17.42 -12.28 5.43
C ALA A 393 -18.08 -11.59 4.22
N CYS A 394 -17.40 -10.63 3.58
CA CYS A 394 -17.92 -9.99 2.39
C CYS A 394 -16.86 -9.72 1.33
N SER A 395 -17.29 -9.61 0.08
CA SER A 395 -16.48 -9.03 -0.99
C SER A 395 -17.00 -7.64 -1.39
N VAL A 396 -16.12 -6.81 -1.95
CA VAL A 396 -16.44 -5.45 -2.39
C VAL A 396 -16.01 -5.24 -3.83
N LEU A 397 -16.96 -5.02 -4.75
CA LEU A 397 -16.71 -4.62 -6.14
C LEU A 397 -16.86 -3.10 -6.29
N ILE A 398 -15.81 -2.42 -6.75
CA ILE A 398 -15.78 -0.98 -6.94
C ILE A 398 -15.65 -0.67 -8.43
N ASP A 399 -16.74 -0.15 -9.00
CA ASP A 399 -16.81 0.44 -10.32
C ASP A 399 -17.12 1.96 -10.28
N GLY A 400 -17.45 2.51 -9.11
CA GLY A 400 -17.44 3.94 -8.82
C GLY A 400 -17.26 4.15 -7.32
N PRO A 401 -16.37 5.02 -6.80
CA PRO A 401 -15.48 6.00 -7.44
C PRO A 401 -14.37 5.38 -8.32
N LYS A 402 -13.59 6.20 -9.04
CA LYS A 402 -12.55 5.76 -9.99
C LYS A 402 -11.14 6.18 -9.58
N GLY A 403 -10.13 5.54 -10.16
CA GLY A 403 -8.72 5.94 -9.97
C GLY A 403 -8.23 5.73 -8.54
N LEU A 404 -7.47 6.69 -8.00
CA LEU A 404 -6.90 6.58 -6.66
C LEU A 404 -7.95 6.54 -5.55
N GLU A 405 -9.12 7.16 -5.78
CA GLU A 405 -10.19 7.16 -4.79
C GLU A 405 -10.77 5.76 -4.58
N ALA A 406 -10.88 4.95 -5.64
CA ALA A 406 -11.29 3.55 -5.54
C ALA A 406 -10.30 2.73 -4.71
N LEU A 407 -8.99 2.95 -4.93
CA LEU A 407 -7.93 2.28 -4.18
C LEU A 407 -7.93 2.68 -2.71
N THR A 408 -8.07 3.98 -2.42
CA THR A 408 -8.18 4.49 -1.04
C THR A 408 -9.41 3.93 -0.33
N LEU A 409 -10.57 3.95 -0.98
CA LEU A 409 -11.81 3.38 -0.44
C LEU A 409 -11.61 1.93 -0.04
N LEU A 410 -11.13 1.10 -0.96
CA LEU A 410 -10.93 -0.32 -0.67
C LEU A 410 -9.92 -0.54 0.46
N LYS A 411 -8.79 0.16 0.42
CA LYS A 411 -7.75 0.04 1.44
C LYS A 411 -8.30 0.37 2.83
N THR A 412 -9.03 1.47 2.96
CA THR A 412 -9.63 1.86 4.23
C THR A 412 -10.68 0.86 4.70
N LEU A 413 -11.51 0.31 3.81
CA LEU A 413 -12.46 -0.73 4.19
C LEU A 413 -11.78 -1.99 4.74
N MET A 414 -10.68 -2.43 4.12
CA MET A 414 -9.95 -3.61 4.59
C MET A 414 -9.18 -3.36 5.89
N GLU A 415 -8.64 -2.16 6.08
CA GLU A 415 -7.98 -1.75 7.32
C GLU A 415 -8.98 -1.67 8.49
N GLU A 416 -10.20 -1.17 8.24
CA GLU A 416 -11.23 -0.99 9.26
C GLU A 416 -12.01 -2.27 9.61
N PHE A 417 -12.25 -3.16 8.64
CA PHE A 417 -13.15 -4.30 8.81
C PHE A 417 -12.50 -5.63 8.46
N GLU A 418 -12.38 -6.54 9.43
CA GLU A 418 -11.90 -7.94 9.26
C GLU A 418 -12.82 -8.81 8.40
N GLU A 419 -14.02 -8.32 8.13
CA GLU A 419 -15.05 -8.93 7.31
C GLU A 419 -14.74 -8.87 5.81
N VAL A 420 -14.01 -7.85 5.33
CA VAL A 420 -13.76 -7.66 3.89
C VAL A 420 -12.70 -8.64 3.40
N LYS A 421 -13.16 -9.71 2.73
CA LYS A 421 -12.38 -10.87 2.25
C LYS A 421 -11.50 -10.58 1.02
N VAL A 422 -12.07 -9.80 0.13
CA VAL A 422 -11.50 -9.49 -1.18
C VAL A 422 -12.18 -8.24 -1.71
N GLY A 423 -11.39 -7.42 -2.41
CA GLY A 423 -11.88 -6.28 -3.14
C GLY A 423 -11.57 -6.40 -4.62
N PHE A 424 -12.43 -5.79 -5.43
CA PHE A 424 -12.29 -5.72 -6.86
C PHE A 424 -12.36 -4.26 -7.27
N ILE A 425 -11.39 -3.78 -8.04
CA ILE A 425 -11.40 -2.41 -8.58
C ILE A 425 -11.36 -2.52 -10.10
N HIS A 426 -12.35 -1.95 -10.76
CA HIS A 426 -12.41 -1.88 -12.21
C HIS A 426 -11.58 -0.68 -12.75
N ASP A 427 -11.27 -0.67 -14.04
CA ASP A 427 -10.41 0.35 -14.70
C ASP A 427 -8.94 0.39 -14.20
N MET A 428 -8.35 -0.78 -13.94
CA MET A 428 -6.96 -0.96 -13.47
C MET A 428 -5.96 -1.33 -14.58
N ARG A 429 -6.15 -0.83 -15.82
CA ARG A 429 -5.26 -1.11 -16.96
C ARG A 429 -3.79 -0.73 -16.72
N GLN A 430 -2.88 -1.34 -17.47
CA GLN A 430 -1.45 -1.01 -17.45
C GLN A 430 -1.20 0.46 -17.74
N GLY A 431 -0.21 1.04 -17.05
CA GLY A 431 0.14 2.46 -17.17
C GLY A 431 -0.79 3.42 -16.42
N THR A 432 -1.82 2.93 -15.73
CA THR A 432 -2.60 3.78 -14.82
C THR A 432 -1.91 3.95 -13.47
N ARG A 433 -2.02 5.16 -12.91
CA ARG A 433 -1.39 5.50 -11.63
C ARG A 433 -1.90 4.64 -10.49
N GLN A 434 -3.20 4.37 -10.44
CA GLN A 434 -3.81 3.52 -9.42
C GLN A 434 -3.26 2.09 -9.47
N ARG A 435 -3.05 1.51 -10.66
CA ARG A 435 -2.42 0.20 -10.80
C ARG A 435 -0.98 0.21 -10.30
N SER A 436 -0.17 1.19 -10.72
CA SER A 436 1.22 1.27 -10.29
C SER A 436 1.36 1.37 -8.75
N ILE A 437 0.51 2.19 -8.10
CA ILE A 437 0.50 2.29 -6.64
C ILE A 437 0.00 0.99 -6.00
N ALA A 438 -1.05 0.39 -6.55
CA ALA A 438 -1.58 -0.87 -6.04
C ALA A 438 -0.53 -1.98 -6.11
N SER A 439 0.16 -2.15 -7.24
CA SER A 439 1.25 -3.13 -7.39
C SER A 439 2.43 -2.88 -6.44
N ALA A 440 2.71 -1.62 -6.10
CA ALA A 440 3.82 -1.27 -5.21
C ALA A 440 3.47 -1.37 -3.71
N THR A 441 2.18 -1.31 -3.35
CA THR A 441 1.74 -1.21 -1.94
C THR A 441 0.86 -2.37 -1.49
N TRP A 442 0.34 -3.17 -2.43
CA TRP A 442 -0.58 -4.27 -2.17
C TRP A 442 0.05 -5.60 -2.54
N LYS A 443 0.62 -6.27 -1.54
CA LYS A 443 1.41 -7.50 -1.75
C LYS A 443 0.63 -8.61 -2.45
N ARG A 444 -0.65 -8.80 -2.09
CA ARG A 444 -1.53 -9.85 -2.63
C ARG A 444 -2.56 -9.27 -3.59
N CYS A 445 -2.13 -8.96 -4.81
CA CYS A 445 -3.01 -8.50 -5.87
C CYS A 445 -2.86 -9.31 -7.16
N PHE A 446 -3.90 -9.27 -7.99
CA PHE A 446 -3.97 -9.92 -9.30
C PHE A 446 -4.69 -8.98 -10.28
N PHE A 447 -4.38 -9.05 -11.56
CA PHE A 447 -5.04 -8.24 -12.59
C PHE A 447 -5.56 -9.14 -13.72
N SER A 448 -6.79 -8.90 -14.19
CA SER A 448 -7.46 -9.72 -15.21
C SER A 448 -6.77 -9.74 -16.57
N ASP A 449 -5.78 -8.88 -16.81
CA ASP A 449 -4.93 -8.89 -17.99
C ASP A 449 -3.70 -9.80 -17.85
N ASP A 450 -3.63 -10.61 -16.79
CA ASP A 450 -2.66 -11.68 -16.63
C ASP A 450 -2.70 -12.67 -17.82
N PRO A 451 -1.54 -13.04 -18.40
CA PRO A 451 -1.49 -13.89 -19.59
C PRO A 451 -2.19 -15.25 -19.45
N ASP A 452 -2.05 -15.92 -18.30
CA ASP A 452 -2.63 -17.25 -18.06
C ASP A 452 -4.15 -17.16 -17.87
N PHE A 453 -4.61 -16.08 -17.25
CA PHE A 453 -6.03 -15.78 -17.13
C PHE A 453 -6.65 -15.45 -18.49
N LEU A 454 -6.03 -14.57 -19.29
CA LEU A 454 -6.54 -14.24 -20.62
C LEU A 454 -6.60 -15.47 -21.53
N LYS A 455 -5.56 -16.31 -21.51
CA LYS A 455 -5.53 -17.58 -22.26
C LYS A 455 -6.73 -18.47 -21.92
N SER A 456 -7.16 -18.47 -20.67
CA SER A 456 -8.17 -19.39 -20.15
C SER A 456 -9.58 -18.84 -20.16
N PHE A 457 -9.77 -17.51 -20.12
CA PHE A 457 -11.08 -16.88 -19.89
C PHE A 457 -11.47 -15.79 -20.89
N ALA A 458 -10.56 -15.30 -21.74
CA ALA A 458 -10.86 -14.20 -22.68
C ALA A 458 -11.94 -14.55 -23.72
N HIS A 459 -12.22 -15.84 -23.96
CA HIS A 459 -13.31 -16.27 -24.85
C HIS A 459 -14.69 -15.87 -24.33
N LEU A 460 -14.85 -15.60 -23.02
CA LEU A 460 -16.12 -15.14 -22.45
C LEU A 460 -16.50 -13.74 -22.96
N ASP A 461 -15.52 -12.95 -23.39
CA ASP A 461 -15.71 -11.58 -23.85
C ASP A 461 -15.96 -11.48 -25.36
N ASN A 462 -16.10 -12.61 -26.05
CA ASN A 462 -16.45 -12.62 -27.47
C ASN A 462 -17.79 -11.91 -27.73
N ASP A 463 -18.77 -12.11 -26.85
CA ASP A 463 -20.09 -11.48 -26.94
C ASP A 463 -20.09 -10.01 -26.49
N CYS A 464 -19.00 -9.56 -25.84
CA CYS A 464 -18.81 -8.15 -25.52
C CYS A 464 -18.33 -7.36 -26.74
N ARG A 465 -17.85 -8.01 -27.81
CA ARG A 465 -17.28 -7.33 -28.97
C ARG A 465 -18.36 -6.53 -29.72
N PRO A 466 -18.03 -5.35 -30.24
CA PRO A 466 -19.00 -4.50 -30.89
C PRO A 466 -19.52 -5.17 -32.17
N SER A 467 -20.85 -5.20 -32.31
CA SER A 467 -21.45 -5.57 -33.59
C SER A 467 -21.26 -4.43 -34.60
N CYS A 468 -21.34 -4.72 -35.90
CA CYS A 468 -21.20 -3.68 -36.95
C CYS A 468 -22.26 -2.56 -36.87
N ALA A 469 -23.36 -2.77 -36.13
CA ALA A 469 -24.47 -1.83 -36.00
C ALA A 469 -24.50 -1.09 -34.65
N GLU A 470 -23.56 -1.36 -33.73
CA GLU A 470 -23.58 -0.80 -32.38
C GLU A 470 -22.97 0.61 -32.34
N THR A 471 -23.60 1.53 -31.60
CA THR A 471 -23.05 2.88 -31.38
C THR A 471 -21.85 2.78 -30.44
N VAL A 472 -20.64 3.05 -30.95
CA VAL A 472 -19.39 3.00 -30.18
C VAL A 472 -18.97 4.41 -29.78
N THR A 473 -18.86 4.66 -28.48
CA THR A 473 -18.38 5.94 -27.92
C THR A 473 -16.90 5.88 -27.53
N GLU A 474 -16.27 7.02 -27.25
CA GLU A 474 -14.88 7.05 -26.73
C GLU A 474 -14.72 6.39 -25.35
N HIS A 475 -15.84 6.13 -24.67
CA HIS A 475 -15.90 5.47 -23.37
C HIS A 475 -16.23 3.97 -23.47
N SER A 476 -16.40 3.45 -24.70
CA SER A 476 -16.66 2.04 -24.94
C SER A 476 -15.37 1.24 -24.82
N TRP A 477 -15.14 0.60 -23.68
CA TRP A 477 -14.05 -0.35 -23.51
C TRP A 477 -14.43 -1.74 -24.00
N ARG A 478 -13.51 -2.39 -24.71
CA ARG A 478 -13.64 -3.75 -25.26
C ARG A 478 -12.28 -4.44 -25.20
N PRO A 479 -12.22 -5.78 -25.37
CA PRO A 479 -10.93 -6.47 -25.51
C PRO A 479 -10.04 -5.79 -26.56
N PHE A 480 -8.89 -5.27 -26.12
CA PHE A 480 -7.91 -4.55 -26.93
C PHE A 480 -8.42 -3.28 -27.65
N ARG A 481 -9.53 -2.68 -27.22
CA ARG A 481 -10.06 -1.45 -27.83
C ARG A 481 -10.61 -0.44 -26.82
N LYS A 482 -10.41 0.83 -27.14
CA LYS A 482 -11.08 1.98 -26.51
C LYS A 482 -11.80 2.79 -27.59
N GLY A 483 -13.12 2.77 -27.56
CA GLY A 483 -13.93 3.17 -28.70
C GLY A 483 -13.53 2.35 -29.94
N MET A 484 -13.20 3.04 -31.03
CA MET A 484 -12.74 2.42 -32.27
C MET A 484 -11.22 2.22 -32.34
N GLN A 485 -10.45 2.71 -31.36
CA GLN A 485 -8.98 2.64 -31.37
C GLN A 485 -8.49 1.32 -30.77
N TYR A 486 -7.53 0.68 -31.47
CA TYR A 486 -6.79 -0.45 -30.91
C TYR A 486 -5.80 0.04 -29.85
N ILE A 487 -5.69 -0.70 -28.75
CA ILE A 487 -4.74 -0.41 -27.68
C ILE A 487 -4.03 -1.71 -27.25
N ALA A 488 -2.79 -1.58 -26.81
CA ALA A 488 -1.98 -2.70 -26.31
C ALA A 488 -2.31 -3.06 -24.85
N ALA A 489 -3.60 -3.07 -24.48
CA ALA A 489 -4.08 -3.42 -23.15
C ALA A 489 -5.42 -4.15 -23.25
N TYR A 490 -5.62 -5.19 -22.44
CA TYR A 490 -6.86 -5.96 -22.41
C TYR A 490 -7.93 -5.24 -21.56
N GLY A 491 -8.87 -4.58 -22.24
CA GLY A 491 -10.02 -3.95 -21.59
C GLY A 491 -9.64 -2.87 -20.55
N PRO A 492 -10.58 -2.51 -19.66
CA PRO A 492 -10.32 -1.62 -18.53
C PRO A 492 -9.48 -2.30 -17.43
N THR A 493 -9.44 -3.64 -17.41
CA THR A 493 -8.76 -4.52 -16.45
C THR A 493 -9.37 -4.43 -15.04
N LEU A 494 -9.76 -5.57 -14.48
CA LEU A 494 -10.17 -5.74 -13.10
C LEU A 494 -8.95 -6.08 -12.23
N GLY A 495 -8.68 -5.24 -11.24
CA GLY A 495 -7.75 -5.56 -10.15
C GLY A 495 -8.46 -6.32 -9.04
N VAL A 496 -7.88 -7.42 -8.59
CA VAL A 496 -8.32 -8.25 -7.46
C VAL A 496 -7.34 -8.04 -6.31
N PHE A 497 -7.86 -7.75 -5.13
CA PHE A 497 -7.09 -7.37 -3.96
C PHE A 497 -7.51 -8.23 -2.79
N PHE A 498 -6.62 -9.10 -2.33
CA PHE A 498 -6.87 -9.93 -1.16
C PHE A 498 -6.37 -9.19 0.08
N ARG A 499 -7.05 -9.33 1.22
CA ARG A 499 -6.46 -8.89 2.47
C ARG A 499 -5.21 -9.71 2.75
N GLU A 500 -4.23 -9.07 3.37
CA GLU A 500 -2.97 -9.71 3.73
C GLU A 500 -3.14 -10.99 4.56
N ARG A 501 -4.25 -11.15 5.30
CA ARG A 501 -4.57 -12.34 6.12
C ARG A 501 -5.55 -13.35 5.49
N GLU A 502 -6.15 -13.14 4.32
CA GLU A 502 -7.36 -13.92 3.91
C GLU A 502 -7.16 -15.07 2.93
N LEU A 503 -5.95 -15.64 2.93
CA LEU A 503 -5.81 -17.08 2.71
C LEU A 503 -6.04 -17.89 4.00
N GLU A 504 -6.60 -17.24 5.03
CA GLU A 504 -7.01 -17.81 6.32
C GLU A 504 -8.55 -17.74 6.47
N PHE A 505 -9.20 -18.91 6.50
CA PHE A 505 -10.62 -19.08 6.84
C PHE A 505 -10.83 -19.27 8.36
N PRO A 506 -12.01 -18.92 8.90
CA PRO A 506 -12.14 -18.34 10.24
C PRO A 506 -11.88 -19.32 11.40
N ARG A 507 -11.28 -18.79 12.48
CA ARG A 507 -11.23 -19.45 13.79
C ARG A 507 -12.45 -19.11 14.65
N ASN A 508 -13.02 -20.13 15.26
CA ASN A 508 -13.99 -20.05 16.36
C ASN A 508 -13.43 -19.26 17.57
N GLN A 509 -14.27 -18.36 18.12
CA GLN A 509 -14.48 -17.89 19.53
C GLN A 509 -13.30 -17.98 20.54
N GLY A 510 -12.90 -17.00 21.38
CA GLY A 510 -13.43 -15.76 22.00
C GLY A 510 -12.41 -15.33 23.10
N PRO A 511 -12.70 -14.53 24.15
CA PRO A 511 -13.70 -13.47 24.32
C PRO A 511 -13.08 -12.05 24.36
N LYS A 512 -13.86 -11.10 23.84
CA LYS A 512 -13.69 -9.65 23.90
C LYS A 512 -13.70 -9.14 25.35
N SER A 513 -12.55 -8.78 25.95
CA SER A 513 -12.53 -8.17 27.29
C SER A 513 -11.60 -6.96 27.49
N ALA A 514 -10.67 -6.67 26.58
CA ALA A 514 -9.77 -5.52 26.76
C ALA A 514 -10.35 -4.17 26.25
N ILE A 515 -11.13 -4.19 25.17
CA ILE A 515 -11.58 -2.94 24.49
C ILE A 515 -12.82 -2.32 25.16
N ARG A 516 -13.62 -3.09 25.89
CA ARG A 516 -14.85 -2.58 26.55
C ARG A 516 -14.56 -1.74 27.80
N ARG A 517 -13.39 -1.87 28.41
CA ARG A 517 -12.96 -1.02 29.56
C ARG A 517 -12.54 0.39 29.13
N LEU A 518 -11.99 0.55 27.93
CA LEU A 518 -11.59 1.87 27.40
C LEU A 518 -12.77 2.71 26.92
N ILE A 519 -13.84 2.07 26.41
CA ILE A 519 -15.04 2.77 25.92
C ILE A 519 -15.92 3.30 27.07
N ASN A 520 -15.93 2.64 28.23
CA ASN A 520 -16.76 3.06 29.36
C ASN A 520 -16.14 4.17 30.23
N GLN A 521 -14.85 4.50 30.07
CA GLN A 521 -14.23 5.64 30.77
C GLN A 521 -14.37 6.96 30.01
N ALA A 522 -14.68 6.93 28.71
CA ALA A 522 -14.82 8.13 27.88
C ALA A 522 -16.25 8.71 27.81
N THR A 523 -17.25 8.04 28.39
CA THR A 523 -18.67 8.40 28.24
C THR A 523 -19.25 9.24 29.39
N GLN A 524 -18.45 9.72 30.34
CA GLN A 524 -18.96 10.39 31.55
C GLN A 524 -18.82 11.92 31.62
N ILE A 525 -18.44 12.63 30.56
CA ILE A 525 -18.34 14.11 30.59
C ILE A 525 -18.90 14.72 29.30
N TRP A 526 -20.22 14.93 29.22
CA TRP A 526 -20.91 16.15 28.73
C TRP A 526 -22.44 15.93 28.65
N PRO A 527 -23.32 16.90 29.00
CA PRO A 527 -24.77 16.70 29.00
C PRO A 527 -25.39 16.90 27.61
N LYS A 528 -26.45 16.12 27.32
CA LYS A 528 -27.31 16.23 26.13
C LYS A 528 -27.94 17.64 26.02
N PRO A 529 -27.95 18.30 24.85
CA PRO A 529 -28.76 19.49 24.63
C PRO A 529 -30.22 19.12 24.33
N LYS A 530 -31.14 19.87 24.93
CA LYS A 530 -32.60 19.78 24.75
C LYS A 530 -33.03 20.37 23.41
N GLU A 531 -33.98 19.72 22.75
CA GLU A 531 -34.69 20.21 21.56
C GLU A 531 -35.62 21.39 21.89
N LYS A 532 -35.70 22.36 20.97
CA LYS A 532 -36.91 23.16 20.71
C LYS A 532 -37.04 23.45 19.19
N PRO A 533 -38.28 23.53 18.65
CA PRO A 533 -38.55 23.56 17.21
C PRO A 533 -38.78 24.99 16.69
N HIS A 534 -38.46 25.25 15.41
CA HIS A 534 -39.22 26.14 14.49
C HIS A 534 -38.56 26.18 13.10
N LYS A 535 -39.30 25.75 12.06
CA LYS A 535 -39.99 26.51 10.98
C LYS A 535 -39.10 26.72 9.74
N GLY A 536 -39.58 26.16 8.63
CA GLY A 536 -38.84 26.01 7.38
C GLY A 536 -38.62 27.29 6.58
N HIS A 537 -37.60 27.22 5.72
CA HIS A 537 -37.54 27.90 4.43
C HIS A 537 -36.69 27.03 3.49
N THR A 538 -37.24 26.72 2.32
CA THR A 538 -36.55 26.17 1.16
C THR A 538 -35.57 27.21 0.60
N THR A 539 -34.29 26.87 0.46
CA THR A 539 -33.34 27.68 -0.31
C THR A 539 -32.50 26.80 -1.23
N GLN A 540 -32.70 27.06 -2.52
CA GLN A 540 -31.91 26.75 -3.69
C GLN A 540 -30.43 27.10 -3.44
N CYS A 541 -29.51 26.15 -3.60
CA CYS A 541 -28.06 26.40 -3.49
C CYS A 541 -27.51 26.88 -4.83
N ASP A 542 -27.12 28.14 -4.86
CA ASP A 542 -26.51 28.88 -5.98
C ASP A 542 -24.99 28.58 -6.01
N ASN A 543 -24.49 28.05 -7.13
CA ASN A 543 -23.06 27.76 -7.36
C ASN A 543 -22.29 29.05 -7.62
N ARG A 544 -21.38 29.44 -6.74
CA ARG A 544 -20.41 30.52 -6.99
C ARG A 544 -18.99 30.04 -6.73
N LEU A 545 -18.27 29.72 -7.80
CA LEU A 545 -16.82 29.53 -7.84
C LEU A 545 -16.24 30.68 -8.69
N TYR A 546 -15.38 31.51 -8.11
CA TYR A 546 -14.78 32.69 -8.76
C TYR A 546 -13.37 32.37 -9.31
N ALA A 547 -13.04 32.85 -10.52
CA ALA A 547 -11.76 32.64 -11.22
C ALA A 547 -11.09 33.99 -11.62
N PHE A 548 -9.77 33.97 -11.90
CA PHE A 548 -8.90 35.14 -12.18
C PHE A 548 -9.12 35.79 -13.55
N PRO A 549 -8.76 37.09 -13.73
CA PRO A 549 -8.93 37.80 -14.98
C PRO A 549 -7.85 37.45 -16.00
N THR A 550 -8.25 37.23 -17.25
CA THR A 550 -7.35 37.28 -18.41
C THR A 550 -7.62 38.58 -19.16
N VAL A 551 -6.55 39.34 -19.44
CA VAL A 551 -6.40 40.50 -20.35
C VAL A 551 -7.67 41.30 -20.71
N ILE A 552 -7.67 42.56 -20.28
CA ILE A 552 -8.66 43.60 -20.59
C ILE A 552 -8.66 43.87 -22.10
N ASP A 553 -9.67 43.38 -22.81
CA ASP A 553 -10.16 44.04 -24.03
C ASP A 553 -11.48 44.73 -23.71
N GLY A 554 -11.47 46.05 -23.86
CA GLY A 554 -12.55 46.94 -23.48
C GLY A 554 -13.81 46.69 -24.30
N LYS A 555 -14.71 45.85 -23.77
CA LYS A 555 -16.18 45.86 -23.92
C LYS A 555 -16.73 44.74 -23.05
N GLY A 556 -17.49 45.11 -22.02
CA GLY A 556 -17.91 44.21 -20.95
C GLY A 556 -18.94 43.16 -21.37
N SER A 557 -18.56 41.89 -21.26
CA SER A 557 -19.43 40.74 -20.97
C SER A 557 -18.56 39.50 -20.70
N TRP A 558 -18.82 38.79 -19.61
CA TRP A 558 -18.06 37.60 -19.17
C TRP A 558 -18.64 36.32 -19.78
N GLU A 559 -17.83 35.52 -20.48
CA GLU A 559 -18.18 34.14 -20.89
C GLU A 559 -17.14 33.14 -20.38
N HIS A 560 -17.62 31.96 -19.97
CA HIS A 560 -16.88 30.90 -19.28
C HIS A 560 -16.05 30.03 -20.24
N GLN A 561 -14.74 29.87 -20.00
CA GLN A 561 -13.94 28.78 -20.59
C GLN A 561 -13.08 28.06 -19.53
N HIS A 562 -13.07 26.73 -19.58
CA HIS A 562 -12.29 25.85 -18.70
C HIS A 562 -10.80 25.81 -19.10
N PHE A 563 -9.89 26.03 -18.15
CA PHE A 563 -8.43 25.96 -18.39
C PHE A 563 -7.95 24.50 -18.54
N ARG A 564 -7.05 24.25 -19.51
CA ARG A 564 -6.47 22.92 -19.80
C ARG A 564 -5.06 22.77 -19.20
N PRO A 565 -4.68 21.59 -18.65
CA PRO A 565 -3.40 21.37 -17.95
C PRO A 565 -2.12 21.42 -18.82
N ASP A 566 -2.24 21.59 -20.13
CA ASP A 566 -1.24 21.13 -21.10
C ASP A 566 -0.03 22.07 -21.28
N ARG A 567 0.02 23.22 -20.60
CA ARG A 567 1.01 24.29 -20.89
C ARG A 567 2.27 24.32 -20.00
N TRP A 568 2.49 23.35 -19.12
CA TRP A 568 3.59 23.39 -18.15
C TRP A 568 4.90 22.73 -18.59
N ARG A 569 5.08 22.44 -19.90
CA ARG A 569 6.20 21.59 -20.36
C ARG A 569 7.47 22.30 -20.83
N ASP A 570 7.48 23.61 -21.11
CA ASP A 570 8.58 24.17 -21.93
C ASP A 570 9.36 25.37 -21.38
N ASP A 571 9.30 25.72 -20.08
CA ASP A 571 10.14 26.81 -19.57
C ASP A 571 10.97 26.43 -18.34
N HIS A 572 12.26 26.14 -18.58
CA HIS A 572 13.27 25.79 -17.57
C HIS A 572 13.74 26.97 -16.69
N LYS A 573 13.06 28.12 -16.74
CA LYS A 573 13.24 29.22 -15.78
C LYS A 573 11.96 29.37 -14.93
N SER A 574 12.00 28.95 -13.65
CA SER A 574 11.22 29.50 -12.52
C SER A 574 11.05 28.55 -11.31
N PHE A 575 11.44 27.27 -11.38
CA PHE A 575 11.25 26.36 -10.23
C PHE A 575 12.07 26.79 -8.98
N ASP A 576 13.31 27.25 -9.19
CA ASP A 576 14.15 27.79 -8.11
C ASP A 576 13.66 29.13 -7.55
N GLU A 577 12.89 29.92 -8.31
CA GLU A 577 12.26 31.15 -7.81
C GLU A 577 10.98 30.86 -7.03
N PHE A 578 10.21 29.85 -7.45
CA PHE A 578 9.04 29.35 -6.73
C PHE A 578 9.40 28.85 -5.32
N LEU A 579 10.56 28.19 -5.17
CA LEU A 579 11.06 27.70 -3.87
C LEU A 579 11.52 28.80 -2.89
N LYS A 580 11.80 30.02 -3.38
CA LYS A 580 12.17 31.17 -2.51
C LYS A 580 10.97 31.77 -1.76
N LEU A 581 9.76 31.40 -2.14
CA LEU A 581 8.51 31.83 -1.51
C LEU A 581 8.26 31.03 -0.22
N SER A 582 7.51 31.62 0.72
CA SER A 582 7.13 30.92 1.97
C SER A 582 6.11 29.83 1.65
N LEU A 583 6.57 28.66 1.21
CA LEU A 583 5.73 27.56 0.76
C LEU A 583 5.56 26.50 1.84
N VAL A 584 4.36 25.93 1.90
CA VAL A 584 4.01 24.79 2.73
C VAL A 584 3.50 23.66 1.83
N LEU A 585 4.28 22.59 1.72
CA LEU A 585 3.92 21.38 1.01
C LEU A 585 3.28 20.40 1.99
N VAL A 586 2.14 19.81 1.62
CA VAL A 586 1.45 18.80 2.43
C VAL A 586 1.16 17.58 1.56
N PRO A 587 2.12 16.62 1.47
CA PRO A 587 2.04 15.47 0.56
C PRO A 587 0.80 14.59 0.76
N SER A 588 0.43 14.29 2.00
CA SER A 588 -0.73 13.51 2.41
C SER A 588 -2.05 14.09 1.90
N ARG A 589 -2.09 15.40 1.69
CA ARG A 589 -3.26 16.13 1.17
C ARG A 589 -3.11 16.54 -0.29
N ARG A 590 -1.98 16.21 -0.92
CA ARG A 590 -1.60 16.69 -2.27
C ARG A 590 -1.83 18.19 -2.41
N ALA A 591 -1.43 18.96 -1.40
CA ALA A 591 -1.71 20.38 -1.31
C ALA A 591 -0.42 21.20 -1.22
N ILE A 592 -0.42 22.37 -1.86
CA ILE A 592 0.64 23.36 -1.74
C ILE A 592 -0.02 24.68 -1.33
N PHE A 593 0.33 25.18 -0.15
CA PHE A 593 -0.07 26.50 0.30
C PHE A 593 1.07 27.49 0.05
N VAL A 594 0.85 28.46 -0.84
CA VAL A 594 1.77 29.57 -1.08
C VAL A 594 1.41 30.68 -0.09
N HIS A 595 2.23 30.88 0.94
CA HIS A 595 1.91 31.83 2.01
C HIS A 595 2.29 33.26 1.62
N VAL A 596 1.27 34.09 1.42
CA VAL A 596 1.38 35.55 1.40
C VAL A 596 1.36 36.06 2.85
N PRO A 597 2.36 36.84 3.30
CA PRO A 597 2.35 37.36 4.65
C PRO A 597 1.12 38.25 4.93
N LYS A 598 0.64 38.18 6.18
CA LYS A 598 -0.44 39.03 6.75
C LYS A 598 -1.86 38.72 6.24
N THR A 599 -2.08 37.54 5.68
CA THR A 599 -3.37 37.06 5.14
C THR A 599 -3.94 35.83 5.88
N ALA A 600 -3.80 35.79 7.21
CA ALA A 600 -4.21 34.65 8.06
C ALA A 600 -3.42 33.34 7.90
N GLY A 601 -2.20 33.38 7.35
CA GLY A 601 -1.39 32.17 7.11
C GLY A 601 -1.21 31.25 8.32
N TYR A 602 -1.17 31.79 9.56
CA TYR A 602 -1.11 30.95 10.77
C TYR A 602 -2.37 30.11 11.00
N SER A 603 -3.55 30.67 10.76
CA SER A 603 -4.83 29.96 10.88
C SER A 603 -4.95 28.89 9.79
N ILE A 604 -4.53 29.21 8.55
CA ILE A 604 -4.47 28.25 7.44
C ILE A 604 -3.50 27.11 7.74
N HIS A 605 -2.28 27.42 8.20
CA HIS A 605 -1.28 26.42 8.58
C HIS A 605 -1.82 25.45 9.63
N ARG A 606 -2.43 25.96 10.71
CA ARG A 606 -3.04 25.14 11.77
C ARG A 606 -4.28 24.37 11.29
N GLY A 607 -5.06 24.96 10.38
CA GLY A 607 -6.21 24.28 9.76
C GLY A 607 -5.82 23.05 8.94
N ILE A 608 -4.63 23.07 8.34
CA ILE A 608 -4.15 21.99 7.44
C ILE A 608 -3.30 20.96 8.19
N ILE A 609 -2.39 21.41 9.07
CA ILE A 609 -1.31 20.59 9.65
C ILE A 609 -1.74 19.96 10.98
N ASP A 610 -2.39 20.74 11.84
CA ASP A 610 -2.36 20.47 13.28
C ASP A 610 -3.40 19.46 13.78
N ARG A 611 -4.07 18.76 12.88
CA ARG A 611 -5.14 17.84 13.28
C ARG A 611 -5.10 16.45 12.64
N TYR A 612 -4.40 16.27 11.51
CA TYR A 612 -4.45 14.99 10.76
C TYR A 612 -3.24 14.70 9.84
N ALA A 613 -2.20 15.56 9.77
CA ALA A 613 -1.10 15.40 8.81
C ALA A 613 0.25 15.81 9.41
N SER A 614 1.10 14.84 9.74
CA SER A 614 2.43 15.07 10.32
C SER A 614 3.55 15.28 9.28
N ASP A 615 3.20 15.30 7.99
CA ASP A 615 4.13 15.26 6.85
C ASP A 615 4.32 16.61 6.15
N ALA A 616 3.88 17.71 6.76
CA ALA A 616 4.04 19.04 6.17
C ALA A 616 5.50 19.49 6.13
N ILE A 617 5.92 19.97 4.96
CA ILE A 617 7.29 20.42 4.68
C ILE A 617 7.25 21.92 4.35
N THR A 618 8.04 22.71 5.08
CA THR A 618 8.18 24.16 4.86
C THR A 618 9.58 24.50 4.35
N ALA A 619 9.73 25.56 3.56
CA ALA A 619 11.06 26.06 3.19
C ALA A 619 11.91 26.36 4.45
N PRO A 620 13.21 25.96 4.51
CA PRO A 620 14.09 25.51 3.43
C PRO A 620 14.12 23.99 3.18
N ASN A 621 13.34 23.18 3.91
CA ASN A 621 13.43 21.72 3.87
C ASN A 621 12.72 21.09 2.67
N LEU A 622 12.41 21.87 1.63
CA LEU A 622 11.73 21.38 0.43
C LEU A 622 12.71 20.53 -0.40
N PRO A 623 12.26 19.37 -0.94
CA PRO A 623 13.07 18.53 -1.81
C PRO A 623 13.53 19.25 -3.09
N SER A 624 14.52 18.66 -3.75
CA SER A 624 15.22 19.30 -4.87
C SER A 624 14.31 19.48 -6.11
N PRO A 625 14.67 20.36 -7.06
CA PRO A 625 13.91 20.59 -8.30
C PRO A 625 13.64 19.34 -9.16
N LEU A 626 14.43 18.28 -9.00
CA LEU A 626 14.23 17.01 -9.71
C LEU A 626 13.07 16.18 -9.12
N ASP A 627 12.73 16.39 -7.85
CA ASP A 627 11.61 15.73 -7.15
C ASP A 627 10.26 16.46 -7.37
N ALA A 628 10.32 17.68 -7.92
CA ALA A 628 9.19 18.56 -8.16
C ALA A 628 8.11 17.99 -9.11
N ALA A 629 8.52 17.12 -10.02
CA ALA A 629 7.62 16.50 -10.99
C ALA A 629 6.50 15.70 -10.32
N GLU A 630 6.72 15.21 -9.09
CA GLU A 630 5.74 14.43 -8.33
C GLU A 630 4.56 15.27 -7.81
N TRP A 631 4.71 16.60 -7.72
CA TRP A 631 3.72 17.50 -7.13
C TRP A 631 3.12 18.50 -8.13
N ILE A 632 3.41 18.34 -9.42
CA ILE A 632 2.87 19.19 -10.48
C ILE A 632 1.32 19.21 -10.50
N ASP A 633 0.72 18.12 -10.04
CA ASP A 633 -0.73 17.90 -9.93
C ASP A 633 -1.28 18.13 -8.51
N PHE A 634 -0.56 18.85 -7.65
CA PHE A 634 -1.06 19.19 -6.31
C PHE A 634 -1.98 20.40 -6.41
N PHE A 635 -3.00 20.45 -5.55
CA PHE A 635 -3.85 21.62 -5.42
C PHE A 635 -3.06 22.75 -4.75
N ARG A 636 -2.76 23.78 -5.52
CA ARG A 636 -2.02 24.97 -5.11
C ARG A 636 -3.02 26.06 -4.76
N PHE A 637 -2.91 26.65 -3.58
CA PHE A 637 -3.77 27.76 -3.22
C PHE A 637 -3.06 28.79 -2.35
N SER A 638 -3.66 29.97 -2.26
CA SER A 638 -3.19 31.05 -1.40
C SER A 638 -4.35 31.84 -0.79
N VAL A 639 -4.03 32.77 0.10
CA VAL A 639 -4.96 33.74 0.66
C VAL A 639 -4.42 35.14 0.40
N VAL A 640 -5.23 36.01 -0.21
CA VAL A 640 -4.94 37.44 -0.38
C VAL A 640 -5.80 38.28 0.56
N ARG A 641 -5.42 39.55 0.74
CA ARG A 641 -6.14 40.53 1.57
C ARG A 641 -6.16 41.87 0.86
N CYS A 642 -7.15 42.70 1.17
CA CYS A 642 -7.23 44.10 0.75
C CYS A 642 -5.87 44.79 0.96
N PRO A 643 -5.25 45.39 -0.09
CA PRO A 643 -3.89 45.92 -0.01
C PRO A 643 -3.68 46.98 1.07
N TRP A 644 -4.65 47.89 1.22
CA TRP A 644 -4.62 48.93 2.25
C TRP A 644 -4.71 48.33 3.66
N ASP A 645 -5.61 47.36 3.85
CA ASP A 645 -5.73 46.67 5.12
C ASP A 645 -4.48 45.84 5.46
N ARG A 646 -3.88 45.22 4.45
CA ARG A 646 -2.63 44.47 4.57
C ARG A 646 -1.46 45.38 4.95
N MET A 647 -1.39 46.60 4.41
CA MET A 647 -0.37 47.59 4.76
C MET A 647 -0.45 48.02 6.23
N VAL A 648 -1.67 48.26 6.75
CA VAL A 648 -1.86 48.52 8.19
C VAL A 648 -1.42 47.31 9.02
N SER A 649 -1.77 46.09 8.59
CA SER A 649 -1.32 44.86 9.26
C SER A 649 0.21 44.68 9.26
N ALA A 650 0.88 45.12 8.19
CA ALA A 650 2.34 45.12 8.08
C ALA A 650 2.98 46.16 9.02
N PHE A 651 2.41 47.36 9.11
CA PHE A 651 2.82 48.39 10.07
C PHE A 651 2.70 47.91 11.52
N GLU A 652 1.56 47.36 11.90
CA GLU A 652 1.34 46.87 13.27
C GLU A 652 2.36 45.77 13.65
N TYR A 653 2.81 45.00 12.65
CA TYR A 653 3.85 43.98 12.80
C TYR A 653 5.28 44.55 12.84
N SER A 654 5.58 45.59 12.04
CA SER A 654 6.92 46.21 12.03
C SER A 654 7.25 46.86 13.37
N ARG A 655 6.25 47.36 14.11
CA ARG A 655 6.45 47.88 15.49
C ARG A 655 7.03 46.86 16.47
N GLY A 656 6.90 45.56 16.19
CA GLY A 656 7.52 44.49 16.99
C GLY A 656 8.94 44.11 16.55
N MET A 657 9.48 44.74 15.51
CA MET A 657 10.80 44.42 14.94
C MET A 657 11.91 45.32 15.51
N PRO A 658 13.12 44.78 15.75
CA PRO A 658 14.29 45.58 16.12
C PRO A 658 14.62 46.62 15.03
N GLY A 659 14.74 47.90 15.38
CA GLY A 659 15.09 48.99 14.46
C GLY A 659 13.92 49.75 13.82
N GLU A 660 12.68 49.30 14.03
CA GLU A 660 11.44 49.92 13.49
C GLU A 660 10.55 50.52 14.59
N PHE A 661 11.06 50.62 15.83
CA PHE A 661 10.33 51.15 16.98
C PHE A 661 10.02 52.64 16.82
N GLY A 662 8.75 53.01 17.04
CA GLY A 662 8.32 54.40 17.22
C GLY A 662 7.84 55.14 15.98
N ARG A 663 7.85 54.52 14.78
CA ARG A 663 7.30 55.14 13.57
C ARG A 663 5.77 55.25 13.63
N THR A 664 5.26 56.36 13.13
CA THR A 664 3.84 56.51 12.78
C THR A 664 3.52 55.72 11.51
N PHE A 665 2.22 55.48 11.25
CA PHE A 665 1.81 54.80 10.02
C PHE A 665 2.22 55.59 8.76
N GLU A 666 2.16 56.92 8.83
CA GLU A 666 2.60 57.81 7.76
C GLU A 666 4.09 57.65 7.47
N GLU A 667 4.96 57.75 8.49
CA GLU A 667 6.41 57.55 8.34
C GLU A 667 6.74 56.15 7.81
N PHE A 668 6.02 55.13 8.25
CA PHE A 668 6.20 53.78 7.74
C PHE A 668 5.88 53.67 6.25
N VAL A 669 4.74 54.20 5.79
CA VAL A 669 4.36 54.16 4.36
C VAL A 669 5.25 55.06 3.51
N LEU A 670 5.65 56.21 4.03
CA LEU A 670 6.45 57.18 3.29
C LEU A 670 7.93 56.77 3.17
N GLU A 671 8.53 56.25 4.25
CA GLU A 671 9.99 56.12 4.39
C GLU A 671 10.46 54.75 4.89
N GLY A 672 9.59 53.99 5.56
CA GLY A 672 9.96 52.72 6.20
C GLY A 672 9.78 51.48 5.31
N ALA A 673 8.67 51.41 4.58
CA ALA A 673 8.29 50.23 3.82
C ALA A 673 9.11 50.06 2.52
N TRP A 674 9.63 51.14 1.95
CA TRP A 674 10.23 51.13 0.60
C TRP A 674 11.67 51.60 0.61
N ASP A 675 12.54 50.94 -0.16
CA ASP A 675 13.89 51.45 -0.43
C ASP A 675 13.86 52.65 -1.41
N GLU A 676 15.03 53.22 -1.67
CA GLU A 676 15.21 54.35 -2.58
C GLU A 676 14.79 54.07 -4.03
N ASN A 677 14.83 52.80 -4.43
CA ASN A 677 14.39 52.32 -5.75
C ASN A 677 12.89 51.97 -5.77
N GLY A 678 12.21 52.09 -4.63
CA GLY A 678 10.81 51.82 -4.47
C GLY A 678 10.45 50.34 -4.29
N HIS A 679 11.40 49.46 -4.02
CA HIS A 679 11.16 48.06 -3.68
C HIS A 679 10.79 47.90 -2.21
N ALA A 680 10.05 46.85 -1.88
CA ALA A 680 9.71 46.53 -0.49
C ALA A 680 10.98 46.16 0.30
N ARG A 681 11.27 46.88 1.39
CA ARG A 681 12.40 46.56 2.28
C ARG A 681 12.27 45.21 2.99
N ASN A 682 11.07 44.62 3.03
CA ASN A 682 10.84 43.33 3.66
C ASN A 682 9.75 42.55 2.91
N LYS A 683 9.93 41.23 2.83
CA LYS A 683 8.95 40.29 2.25
C LYS A 683 7.54 40.39 2.86
N HIS A 684 7.42 40.85 4.10
CA HIS A 684 6.13 40.99 4.78
C HIS A 684 5.20 42.06 4.17
N TRP A 685 5.73 42.99 3.39
CA TRP A 685 4.98 44.01 2.64
C TRP A 685 5.37 44.04 1.16
N LEU A 686 5.90 42.92 0.64
CA LEU A 686 6.06 42.70 -0.80
C LEU A 686 4.67 42.55 -1.44
N PRO A 687 4.36 43.21 -2.57
CA PRO A 687 3.08 43.08 -3.26
C PRO A 687 2.67 41.62 -3.47
N GLN A 688 1.39 41.30 -3.24
CA GLN A 688 0.87 39.94 -3.20
C GLN A 688 0.98 39.26 -4.56
N HIS A 689 0.81 40.01 -5.66
CA HIS A 689 0.99 39.46 -7.00
C HIS A 689 2.40 38.90 -7.22
N GLN A 690 3.44 39.46 -6.59
CA GLN A 690 4.82 38.98 -6.72
C GLN A 690 5.05 37.64 -6.01
N HIS A 691 4.13 37.22 -5.14
CA HIS A 691 4.13 35.88 -4.55
C HIS A 691 3.33 34.87 -5.39
N LEU A 692 2.46 35.33 -6.28
CA LEU A 692 1.37 34.53 -6.84
C LEU A 692 1.40 34.45 -8.37
N PHE A 693 2.19 35.27 -9.02
CA PHE A 693 2.34 35.30 -10.47
C PHE A 693 3.80 35.21 -10.87
N ARG A 694 4.04 34.58 -12.02
CA ARG A 694 5.30 34.64 -12.75
C ARG A 694 5.47 36.02 -13.40
N GLU A 695 6.68 36.30 -13.90
CA GLU A 695 6.95 37.54 -14.65
C GLU A 695 6.04 37.70 -15.88
N ASP A 696 5.62 36.59 -16.50
CA ASP A 696 4.69 36.54 -17.63
C ASP A 696 3.19 36.72 -17.23
N LYS A 697 2.92 37.01 -15.95
CA LYS A 697 1.58 37.15 -15.34
C LYS A 697 0.77 35.85 -15.29
N THR A 698 1.41 34.69 -15.45
CA THR A 698 0.76 33.40 -15.23
C THR A 698 0.62 33.12 -13.73
N PRO A 699 -0.58 32.76 -13.22
CA PRO A 699 -0.76 32.43 -11.80
C PRO A 699 -0.01 31.14 -11.43
N LEU A 700 0.60 31.15 -10.25
CA LEU A 700 1.34 30.04 -9.65
C LEU A 700 0.44 29.11 -8.81
N VAL A 701 -0.83 29.47 -8.62
CA VAL A 701 -1.78 28.76 -7.77
C VAL A 701 -3.09 28.48 -8.51
N ASP A 702 -3.77 27.41 -8.12
CA ASP A 702 -5.05 26.97 -8.68
C ASP A 702 -6.25 27.68 -8.01
N PHE A 703 -6.09 28.23 -6.80
CA PHE A 703 -7.16 28.93 -6.06
C PHE A 703 -6.61 30.06 -5.16
N ILE A 704 -7.32 31.20 -5.09
CA ILE A 704 -7.01 32.29 -4.14
C ILE A 704 -8.25 32.61 -3.32
N ALA A 705 -8.14 32.39 -2.01
CA ALA A 705 -9.11 32.85 -1.03
C ALA A 705 -8.89 34.32 -0.67
N ARG A 706 -9.93 34.99 -0.21
CA ARG A 706 -9.84 36.35 0.34
C ARG A 706 -9.90 36.30 1.86
N PHE A 707 -9.12 37.14 2.50
CA PHE A 707 -9.13 37.27 3.96
C PHE A 707 -10.48 37.77 4.48
N GLU A 708 -11.17 38.59 3.69
CA GLU A 708 -12.45 39.21 4.01
C GLU A 708 -13.60 38.21 4.01
N SER A 709 -13.53 37.17 3.16
CA SER A 709 -14.47 36.04 3.06
C SER A 709 -13.81 34.71 3.43
N LEU A 710 -12.87 34.76 4.39
CA LEU A 710 -11.97 33.64 4.63
C LEU A 710 -12.68 32.37 5.07
N GLN A 711 -13.80 32.47 5.78
CA GLN A 711 -14.54 31.30 6.25
C GLN A 711 -15.37 30.67 5.13
N GLU A 712 -15.85 31.46 4.18
CA GLU A 712 -16.55 30.99 2.99
C GLU A 712 -15.55 30.32 2.03
N ASP A 713 -14.43 31.00 1.73
CA ASP A 713 -13.40 30.46 0.85
C ASP A 713 -12.67 29.26 1.49
N TRP A 714 -12.55 29.24 2.82
CA TRP A 714 -12.05 28.06 3.53
C TRP A 714 -12.95 26.85 3.35
N GLN A 715 -14.27 27.01 3.20
CA GLN A 715 -15.14 25.85 2.93
C GLN A 715 -14.80 25.23 1.57
N VAL A 716 -14.48 26.04 0.57
CA VAL A 716 -14.04 25.55 -0.75
C VAL A 716 -12.71 24.80 -0.63
N ILE A 717 -11.73 25.38 0.08
CA ILE A 717 -10.44 24.73 0.35
C ILE A 717 -10.65 23.44 1.16
N ALA A 718 -11.53 23.47 2.16
CA ALA A 718 -11.77 22.36 3.06
C ALA A 718 -12.53 21.22 2.37
N ASP A 719 -13.47 21.52 1.48
CA ASP A 719 -14.14 20.53 0.66
C ASP A 719 -13.14 19.91 -0.34
N ARG A 720 -12.26 20.73 -0.93
CA ARG A 720 -11.23 20.25 -1.87
C ARG A 720 -10.16 19.39 -1.21
N LEU A 721 -9.80 19.69 0.05
CA LEU A 721 -8.72 19.02 0.80
C LEU A 721 -9.23 18.06 1.88
N ILE A 722 -10.54 17.85 1.98
CA ILE A 722 -11.21 17.01 2.97
C ILE A 722 -10.78 17.42 4.40
N LEU A 723 -11.13 18.64 4.78
CA LEU A 723 -10.82 19.27 6.06
C LEU A 723 -12.11 19.65 6.81
N PRO A 724 -12.03 19.87 8.13
CA PRO A 724 -13.12 20.49 8.86
C PRO A 724 -13.53 21.84 8.23
N LYS A 725 -14.83 21.98 7.95
CA LYS A 725 -15.40 23.16 7.28
C LYS A 725 -15.22 24.46 8.07
N LYS A 726 -14.94 24.41 9.37
CA LYS A 726 -14.72 25.58 10.22
C LYS A 726 -13.22 25.84 10.39
N LEU A 727 -12.75 27.01 9.97
CA LEU A 727 -11.36 27.41 10.17
C LEU A 727 -11.13 27.77 11.64
N PRO A 728 -10.08 27.27 12.31
CA PRO A 728 -9.71 27.73 13.64
C PRO A 728 -9.37 29.22 13.58
N LYS A 729 -10.11 30.05 14.33
CA LYS A 729 -9.80 31.48 14.42
C LYS A 729 -8.65 31.70 15.41
N LEU A 730 -7.42 31.78 14.91
CA LEU A 730 -6.20 31.98 15.71
C LEU A 730 -5.53 33.32 15.35
N ASN A 731 -4.98 34.02 16.34
CA ASN A 731 -4.34 35.35 16.20
C ASN A 731 -5.26 36.43 15.60
N GLN A 732 -6.43 36.64 16.21
CA GLN A 732 -7.25 37.81 15.88
C GLN A 732 -6.55 39.09 16.37
N SER A 733 -6.24 40.01 15.46
CA SER A 733 -5.80 41.35 15.82
C SER A 733 -6.98 42.12 16.43
N GLN A 734 -6.82 42.59 17.67
CA GLN A 734 -7.73 43.58 18.25
C GLN A 734 -7.47 44.92 17.55
N ARG A 735 -8.28 45.26 16.53
CA ARG A 735 -8.14 46.54 15.84
C ARG A 735 -8.95 47.58 16.58
N HIS A 736 -8.29 48.67 16.99
CA HIS A 736 -8.93 49.75 17.75
C HIS A 736 -9.46 50.91 16.89
N ARG A 737 -9.18 50.94 15.58
CA ARG A 737 -9.59 52.02 14.66
C ARG A 737 -10.04 51.46 13.30
N GLU A 738 -11.04 52.09 12.69
CA GLU A 738 -11.50 51.77 11.34
C GLU A 738 -10.41 52.10 10.30
N LEU A 739 -10.35 51.35 9.19
CA LEU A 739 -9.30 51.44 8.19
C LEU A 739 -9.07 52.88 7.68
N ARG A 740 -10.16 53.61 7.44
CA ARG A 740 -10.14 54.97 6.89
C ARG A 740 -9.38 55.97 7.76
N HIS A 741 -9.35 55.76 9.08
CA HIS A 741 -8.64 56.64 10.02
C HIS A 741 -7.12 56.52 9.96
N TYR A 742 -6.58 55.56 9.20
CA TYR A 742 -5.15 55.44 8.95
C TYR A 742 -4.68 56.20 7.70
N TYR A 743 -5.60 56.58 6.81
CA TYR A 743 -5.25 57.07 5.48
C TYR A 743 -5.64 58.54 5.30
N THR A 744 -4.66 59.34 4.87
CA THR A 744 -4.91 60.58 4.12
C THR A 744 -4.90 60.26 2.63
N ASP A 745 -5.46 61.12 1.79
CA ASP A 745 -5.47 60.94 0.33
C ASP A 745 -4.05 60.65 -0.22
N ARG A 746 -3.05 61.36 0.30
CA ARG A 746 -1.63 61.17 -0.03
C ARG A 746 -1.12 59.75 0.29
N LEU A 747 -1.51 59.20 1.44
CA LEU A 747 -1.10 57.86 1.87
C LEU A 747 -1.83 56.78 1.08
N GLU A 748 -3.11 57.01 0.77
CA GLU A 748 -3.91 56.11 -0.06
C GLU A 748 -3.29 56.00 -1.45
N GLU A 749 -3.00 57.13 -2.10
CA GLU A 749 -2.36 57.19 -3.41
C GLU A 749 -1.01 56.48 -3.41
N LYS A 750 -0.18 56.69 -2.38
CA LYS A 750 1.14 56.02 -2.29
C LYS A 750 1.00 54.50 -2.16
N VAL A 751 0.07 54.03 -1.32
CA VAL A 751 -0.19 52.59 -1.18
C VAL A 751 -0.78 52.03 -2.46
N PHE A 752 -1.74 52.72 -3.08
CA PHE A 752 -2.32 52.31 -4.36
C PHE A 752 -1.25 52.20 -5.45
N ALA A 753 -0.35 53.18 -5.59
CA ALA A 753 0.72 53.14 -6.58
C ALA A 753 1.64 51.91 -6.41
N LYS A 754 1.93 51.51 -5.15
CA LYS A 754 2.77 50.33 -4.85
C LYS A 754 2.03 49.01 -5.01
N TYR A 755 0.72 49.02 -4.80
CA TYR A 755 -0.14 47.83 -4.82
C TYR A 755 -1.10 47.80 -6.01
N ARG A 756 -0.85 48.62 -7.03
CA ARG A 756 -1.78 48.81 -8.16
C ARG A 756 -2.16 47.48 -8.81
N LEU A 757 -1.18 46.62 -9.06
CA LEU A 757 -1.40 45.30 -9.64
C LEU A 757 -2.14 44.35 -8.69
N ASP A 758 -1.95 44.46 -7.37
CA ASP A 758 -2.76 43.69 -6.42
C ASP A 758 -4.23 44.15 -6.45
N ALA A 759 -4.47 45.46 -6.50
CA ALA A 759 -5.81 46.01 -6.56
C ALA A 759 -6.51 45.63 -7.88
N GLU A 760 -5.79 45.69 -9.00
CA GLU A 760 -6.28 45.30 -10.33
C GLU A 760 -6.52 43.78 -10.43
N TYR A 761 -5.55 42.93 -10.07
CA TYR A 761 -5.65 41.48 -10.23
C TYR A 761 -6.67 40.83 -9.29
N PHE A 762 -6.81 41.38 -8.08
CA PHE A 762 -7.73 40.84 -7.09
C PHE A 762 -9.00 41.68 -6.94
N GLY A 763 -9.22 42.69 -7.80
CA GLY A 763 -10.45 43.49 -7.82
C GLY A 763 -10.77 44.19 -6.50
N TYR A 764 -9.76 44.82 -5.88
CA TYR A 764 -9.96 45.64 -4.68
C TYR A 764 -10.09 47.12 -5.03
N SER A 765 -11.06 47.78 -4.42
CA SER A 765 -11.14 49.23 -4.31
C SER A 765 -10.86 49.65 -2.86
N PHE A 766 -10.48 50.92 -2.65
CA PHE A 766 -10.32 51.44 -1.30
C PHE A 766 -11.66 51.36 -0.55
N PRO A 767 -11.70 50.73 0.64
CA PRO A 767 -12.94 50.66 1.42
C PRO A 767 -13.33 52.06 1.90
N GLY A 768 -14.53 52.51 1.52
CA GLY A 768 -15.07 53.85 1.83
C GLY A 768 -15.40 54.09 3.30
#